data_AF-A0A1G3GBR4-F1
#
_entry.id   AF-A0A1G3GBR4-F1
#
_cell.length_a   1.000
_cell.length_b   1.000
_cell.length_c   1.000
_cell.angle_alpha   90.00
_cell.angle_beta   90.00
_cell.angle_gamma   90.00
#
_symmetry.space_group_name_H-M   'P 1'
#
loop_
_entity.id
_entity.type
_entity.pdbx_description
1 polymer ?
#
loop_
_entity_poly.entity_id
_entity_poly.type
_entity_poly.pdbx_seq_one_letter_code
_entity_poly.pdbx_strand_id
1 'polypeptide(L)'
;MAHALNDNYGGNDLRIYAHLEDVLGVPIRTPAVREDLHRSFLALCDRLGLPSRGLDRMVDLYLLHAGVPRAHIQQLIEAFQRQHDLFGAPPEDSSTLLNRWEDDALEFLHPTVITPRRAILWDETAWHARLYARVAANPTGFQAKSPFESFFAECFAKAGAERARGGVAAALPPRPRLVWGADGLALRLPRANGRIAVQMDDADRPLRLKGGEDWALEQPWPRRMSGQIDGMPFAVDFLADDSRFAVFDLTAGQFLCESAGHGSRDLMLDTSEALVAARRPFVLDDLDALPLGDGCFLQRLVLDHRPRMLRIGGQVISLATRPRRRLGLIGAEIANGPQGRLFGPEAVLRVETGLSVTETRRLRLSIAGVDRVIDVAVTEGIGECGLADCLPAGLPSGPARLRLELLAPDREARSAGITLGAFVWSEFEAARGLDVICAAEPSTFLPSHSQHVSAFDRGLQLDPKGGYAHALAAFEIEGELVSFRLAWPDISLVRLRSDGVVSPMPLGARIGVGADDRFGHVSIRCPDRGASLRVGARHEAQPFALGMTRNIAISELVGKTGSVVLRRSNGAEVVLFEIVDALQPTRFDLRPVRVGVQATFAIGTAIDAVAVEAEDEMGFRSFHEIALGRRPVRQAAPDWLRAAFSGNDTREVALTIAQRPADQGLMVGRVFVRPESANAEQGWRPLRNGRGDTYALPLVAPHSLSDAPVDFIQTRFETLCRWLSDCYASDCWLDHGLERSLLPRWRSLGGVIAGLPLAGGLLMRAALVPAPGETSPSWVPMVHPVEIDPGLYSAPTAAFDALADQADDGLRVGARMGALSRERLREGLLHGQALIAFANAAQAERNPATVLAGFRPERFFKLFPHLDTDPGAGWFWHGTPILGPAHLRAAQLRMLERFEAANVLLDPQNEGGGNSRRGEALSTLAAHVLAQCSPERRPPMPKRRPEDDRPPAVDLAVAATLSEFARASRIGSAGQFIETLAASLNWRAPDVLASIGFLLRLAPELFFYFLLVWQLAKVRP
;
A
#
# COMPACT_ATOMS: atom_id res chain seq x y z
N MET A 1 -0.50 -48.84 -10.01
CA MET A 1 -0.85 -48.00 -11.18
C MET A 1 -0.20 -46.61 -11.09
N ALA A 2 -0.53 -45.78 -10.08
CA ALA A 2 0.01 -44.42 -9.92
C ALA A 2 1.55 -44.33 -9.96
N HIS A 3 2.26 -45.17 -9.17
CA HIS A 3 3.73 -45.20 -9.17
C HIS A 3 4.34 -45.46 -10.56
N ALA A 4 3.81 -46.43 -11.29
CA ALA A 4 4.34 -46.78 -12.60
C ALA A 4 4.14 -45.67 -13.64
N LEU A 5 3.02 -44.94 -13.58
CA LEU A 5 2.81 -43.76 -14.41
C LEU A 5 3.76 -42.63 -13.98
N ASN A 6 3.92 -42.37 -12.68
CA ASN A 6 4.81 -41.31 -12.19
C ASN A 6 6.28 -41.54 -12.61
N ASP A 7 6.75 -42.79 -12.55
CA ASP A 7 8.14 -43.15 -12.83
C ASP A 7 8.46 -43.27 -14.33
N ASN A 8 7.50 -43.66 -15.19
CA ASN A 8 7.77 -44.02 -16.59
C ASN A 8 7.12 -43.11 -17.65
N TYR A 9 6.13 -42.30 -17.29
CA TYR A 9 5.40 -41.43 -18.24
C TYR A 9 6.08 -40.06 -18.40
N GLY A 10 6.09 -39.51 -19.63
CA GLY A 10 6.52 -38.11 -19.89
C GLY A 10 8.00 -37.93 -20.22
N GLY A 11 8.79 -39.01 -20.16
CA GLY A 11 10.14 -39.07 -20.73
C GLY A 11 10.10 -39.32 -22.25
N ASN A 12 10.48 -40.52 -22.67
CA ASN A 12 10.48 -40.93 -24.08
C ASN A 12 9.18 -41.66 -24.52
N ASP A 13 8.24 -41.90 -23.61
CA ASP A 13 7.00 -42.64 -23.85
C ASP A 13 5.78 -41.90 -23.24
N LEU A 14 4.67 -41.88 -23.99
CA LEU A 14 3.39 -41.27 -23.64
C LEU A 14 2.25 -42.31 -23.56
N ARG A 15 2.56 -43.61 -23.61
CA ARG A 15 1.58 -44.71 -23.65
C ARG A 15 1.07 -45.11 -22.27
N ILE A 16 0.03 -44.44 -21.81
CA ILE A 16 -0.61 -44.66 -20.50
C ILE A 16 -1.06 -46.11 -20.31
N TYR A 17 -1.80 -46.68 -21.26
CA TYR A 17 -2.35 -48.03 -21.11
C TYR A 17 -1.29 -49.13 -21.11
N ALA A 18 -0.14 -48.95 -21.79
CA ALA A 18 0.94 -49.93 -21.78
C ALA A 18 1.54 -50.08 -20.36
N HIS A 19 1.80 -48.95 -19.69
CA HIS A 19 2.26 -48.97 -18.31
C HIS A 19 1.21 -49.55 -17.34
N LEU A 20 -0.08 -49.37 -17.62
CA LEU A 20 -1.14 -49.98 -16.81
C LEU A 20 -1.26 -51.49 -17.04
N GLU A 21 -1.12 -51.96 -18.29
CA GLU A 21 -1.08 -53.38 -18.66
C GLU A 21 0.06 -54.10 -17.93
N ASP A 22 1.27 -53.52 -17.95
CA ASP A 22 2.46 -54.09 -17.31
C ASP A 22 2.29 -54.27 -15.80
N VAL A 23 1.61 -53.32 -15.14
CA VAL A 23 1.41 -53.33 -13.68
C VAL A 23 0.26 -54.23 -13.26
N LEU A 24 -0.84 -54.22 -14.02
CA LEU A 24 -2.03 -55.00 -13.69
C LEU A 24 -1.89 -56.46 -14.12
N GLY A 25 -0.96 -56.77 -15.04
CA GLY A 25 -0.78 -58.11 -15.58
C GLY A 25 -1.96 -58.59 -16.43
N VAL A 26 -2.79 -57.67 -16.92
CA VAL A 26 -4.01 -57.94 -17.69
C VAL A 26 -3.98 -57.11 -18.98
N PRO A 27 -4.31 -57.69 -20.16
CA PRO A 27 -4.38 -56.94 -21.41
C PRO A 27 -5.55 -55.94 -21.43
N ILE A 28 -5.25 -54.67 -21.69
CA ILE A 28 -6.15 -53.50 -21.78
C ILE A 28 -6.22 -53.03 -23.26
N ARG A 29 -6.45 -54.00 -24.15
CA ARG A 29 -6.37 -53.82 -25.61
C ARG A 29 -7.67 -53.32 -26.24
N THR A 30 -8.81 -53.51 -25.60
CA THR A 30 -10.13 -53.17 -26.15
C THR A 30 -10.77 -51.96 -25.45
N PRO A 31 -11.62 -51.17 -26.15
CA PRO A 31 -12.36 -50.07 -25.54
C PRO A 31 -13.24 -50.50 -24.36
N ALA A 32 -13.92 -51.63 -24.45
CA ALA A 32 -14.78 -52.14 -23.36
C ALA A 32 -14.01 -52.40 -22.05
N VAL A 33 -12.81 -52.99 -22.13
CA VAL A 33 -11.98 -53.25 -20.94
C VAL A 33 -11.48 -51.92 -20.33
N ARG A 34 -11.22 -50.91 -21.15
CA ARG A 34 -10.85 -49.56 -20.68
C ARG A 34 -12.00 -48.87 -19.97
N GLU A 35 -13.22 -48.99 -20.50
CA GLU A 35 -14.43 -48.47 -19.88
C GLU A 35 -14.73 -49.13 -18.53
N ASP A 36 -14.59 -50.45 -18.44
CA ASP A 36 -14.80 -51.17 -17.18
C ASP A 36 -13.75 -50.81 -16.14
N LEU A 37 -12.46 -50.75 -16.52
CA LEU A 37 -11.39 -50.28 -15.64
C LEU A 37 -11.68 -48.85 -15.15
N HIS A 38 -12.10 -47.96 -16.05
CA HIS A 38 -12.45 -46.59 -15.70
C HIS A 38 -13.62 -46.52 -14.72
N ARG A 39 -14.71 -47.26 -14.97
CA ARG A 39 -15.89 -47.30 -14.08
C ARG A 39 -15.55 -47.85 -12.70
N SER A 40 -14.78 -48.93 -12.61
CA SER A 40 -14.34 -49.50 -11.33
C SER A 40 -13.41 -48.56 -10.56
N PHE A 41 -12.50 -47.90 -11.28
CA PHE A 41 -11.58 -46.94 -10.67
C PHE A 41 -12.32 -45.69 -10.18
N LEU A 42 -13.26 -45.17 -10.96
CA LEU A 42 -14.13 -44.06 -10.57
C LEU A 42 -14.96 -44.39 -9.32
N ALA A 43 -15.58 -45.58 -9.27
CA ALA A 43 -16.34 -46.02 -8.10
C ALA A 43 -15.46 -46.20 -6.84
N LEU A 44 -14.18 -46.56 -7.02
CA LEU A 44 -13.21 -46.62 -5.92
C LEU A 44 -12.83 -45.21 -5.45
N CYS A 45 -12.57 -44.28 -6.37
CA CYS A 45 -12.29 -42.89 -6.02
C CYS A 45 -13.46 -42.25 -5.27
N ASP A 46 -14.70 -42.40 -5.74
CA ASP A 46 -15.90 -41.91 -5.07
C ASP A 46 -16.02 -42.48 -3.64
N ARG A 47 -15.74 -43.78 -3.45
CA ARG A 47 -15.78 -44.43 -2.14
C ARG A 47 -14.70 -43.93 -1.18
N LEU A 48 -13.50 -43.66 -1.69
CA LEU A 48 -12.38 -43.14 -0.92
C LEU A 48 -12.46 -41.61 -0.74
N GLY A 49 -13.47 -40.96 -1.32
CA GLY A 49 -13.62 -39.51 -1.33
C GLY A 49 -12.51 -38.80 -2.11
N LEU A 50 -11.90 -39.47 -3.10
CA LEU A 50 -10.86 -38.93 -3.98
C LEU A 50 -11.49 -38.21 -5.19
N PRO A 51 -10.82 -37.21 -5.79
CA PRO A 51 -11.32 -36.49 -6.96
C PRO A 51 -11.52 -37.43 -8.16
N SER A 52 -12.69 -37.41 -8.80
CA SER A 52 -13.05 -38.42 -9.81
C SER A 52 -13.84 -37.91 -11.02
N ARG A 53 -14.30 -36.64 -11.01
CA ARG A 53 -15.24 -36.08 -12.00
C ARG A 53 -14.68 -34.82 -12.67
N GLY A 54 -15.28 -34.43 -13.80
CA GLY A 54 -14.94 -33.19 -14.54
C GLY A 54 -13.84 -33.36 -15.60
N LEU A 55 -13.47 -34.60 -15.94
CA LEU A 55 -12.37 -34.91 -16.85
C LEU A 55 -12.89 -35.31 -18.23
N ASP A 56 -12.28 -34.77 -19.30
CA ASP A 56 -12.71 -34.99 -20.68
C ASP A 56 -12.38 -36.40 -21.21
N ARG A 57 -11.29 -37.02 -20.72
CA ARG A 57 -10.84 -38.35 -21.16
C ARG A 57 -10.67 -39.30 -19.98
N MET A 58 -10.97 -40.58 -20.17
CA MET A 58 -10.80 -41.62 -19.15
C MET A 58 -9.39 -41.68 -18.57
N VAL A 59 -8.38 -41.42 -19.40
CA VAL A 59 -6.97 -41.44 -19.01
C VAL A 59 -6.57 -40.27 -18.11
N ASP A 60 -7.27 -39.15 -18.20
CA ASP A 60 -6.97 -37.98 -17.38
C ASP A 60 -7.20 -38.30 -15.90
N LEU A 61 -8.12 -39.23 -15.59
CA LEU A 61 -8.38 -39.69 -14.22
C LEU A 61 -7.18 -40.47 -13.66
N TYR A 62 -6.53 -41.30 -14.47
CA TYR A 62 -5.33 -42.02 -14.03
C TYR A 62 -4.13 -41.09 -13.86
N LEU A 63 -3.98 -40.12 -14.76
CA LEU A 63 -2.91 -39.11 -14.69
C LEU A 63 -3.08 -38.19 -13.49
N LEU A 64 -4.31 -37.81 -13.15
CA LEU A 64 -4.63 -37.04 -11.95
C LEU A 64 -4.07 -37.71 -10.70
N HIS A 65 -4.39 -38.98 -10.47
CA HIS A 65 -3.89 -39.69 -9.30
C HIS A 65 -2.44 -40.18 -9.40
N ALA A 66 -1.83 -40.14 -10.59
CA ALA A 66 -0.39 -40.36 -10.76
C ALA A 66 0.43 -39.12 -10.34
N GLY A 67 -0.18 -37.93 -10.37
CA GLY A 67 0.48 -36.66 -10.07
C GLY A 67 1.44 -36.22 -11.17
N VAL A 68 2.37 -35.32 -10.82
CA VAL A 68 3.37 -34.82 -11.77
C VAL A 68 4.45 -35.90 -11.96
N PRO A 69 4.74 -36.35 -13.20
CA PRO A 69 5.76 -37.35 -13.44
C PRO A 69 7.15 -36.85 -13.07
N ARG A 70 8.04 -37.74 -12.59
CA ARG A 70 9.40 -37.38 -12.15
C ARG A 70 10.18 -36.56 -13.18
N ALA A 71 10.01 -36.88 -14.46
CA ALA A 71 10.69 -36.20 -15.57
C ALA A 71 10.41 -34.68 -15.63
N HIS A 72 9.31 -34.21 -15.04
CA HIS A 72 8.89 -32.81 -15.09
C HIS A 72 9.01 -32.07 -13.74
N ILE A 73 9.46 -32.75 -12.67
CA ILE A 73 9.54 -32.15 -11.32
C ILE A 73 10.51 -30.97 -11.27
N GLN A 74 11.68 -31.06 -11.93
CA GLN A 74 12.63 -29.96 -11.97
C GLN A 74 12.00 -28.68 -12.57
N GLN A 75 11.28 -28.80 -13.70
CA GLN A 75 10.61 -27.67 -14.35
C GLN A 75 9.50 -27.05 -13.48
N LEU A 76 8.75 -27.88 -12.76
CA LEU A 76 7.74 -27.41 -11.82
C LEU A 76 8.36 -26.63 -10.65
N ILE A 77 9.45 -27.13 -10.10
CA ILE A 77 10.16 -26.46 -8.99
C ILE A 77 10.73 -25.12 -9.44
N GLU A 78 11.29 -25.03 -10.66
CA GLU A 78 11.77 -23.77 -11.23
C GLU A 78 10.63 -22.74 -11.36
N ALA A 79 9.43 -23.18 -11.77
CA ALA A 79 8.25 -22.34 -11.81
C ALA A 79 7.80 -21.88 -10.41
N PHE A 80 7.81 -22.77 -9.42
CA PHE A 80 7.50 -22.44 -8.02
C PHE A 80 8.51 -21.47 -7.39
N GLN A 81 9.81 -21.69 -7.61
CA GLN A 81 10.86 -20.75 -7.18
C GLN A 81 10.62 -19.37 -7.77
N ARG A 82 10.22 -19.30 -9.03
CA ARG A 82 9.96 -18.02 -9.67
C ARG A 82 8.71 -17.31 -9.17
N GLN A 83 7.62 -18.04 -8.96
CA GLN A 83 6.42 -17.51 -8.31
C GLN A 83 6.76 -17.00 -6.90
N HIS A 84 7.55 -17.75 -6.14
CA HIS A 84 8.01 -17.36 -4.81
C HIS A 84 8.78 -16.04 -4.86
N ASP A 85 9.81 -15.96 -5.71
CA ASP A 85 10.67 -14.79 -5.78
C ASP A 85 9.90 -13.52 -6.21
N LEU A 86 8.96 -13.66 -7.14
CA LEU A 86 8.24 -12.52 -7.73
C LEU A 86 6.97 -12.12 -6.97
N PHE A 87 6.30 -13.03 -6.26
CA PHE A 87 4.99 -12.77 -5.64
C PHE A 87 4.88 -13.23 -4.19
N GLY A 88 5.94 -13.82 -3.63
CA GLY A 88 6.01 -14.25 -2.24
C GLY A 88 5.77 -15.74 -2.06
N ALA A 89 6.07 -16.20 -0.85
CA ALA A 89 6.01 -17.61 -0.45
C ALA A 89 4.58 -18.18 -0.56
N PRO A 90 4.45 -19.51 -0.78
CA PRO A 90 3.15 -20.18 -0.80
C PRO A 90 2.40 -20.04 0.54
N PRO A 91 1.09 -19.75 0.52
CA PRO A 91 0.28 -19.65 1.74
C PRO A 91 -0.10 -21.05 2.25
N GLU A 92 0.58 -21.53 3.30
CA GLU A 92 0.41 -22.92 3.80
C GLU A 92 -0.92 -23.17 4.52
N ASP A 93 -1.48 -22.12 5.13
CA ASP A 93 -2.61 -22.24 6.06
C ASP A 93 -3.93 -22.55 5.35
N SER A 94 -4.09 -22.26 4.05
CA SER A 94 -5.34 -22.52 3.30
C SER A 94 -5.07 -23.29 2.03
N SER A 95 -5.71 -24.46 1.89
CA SER A 95 -5.62 -25.26 0.67
C SER A 95 -6.16 -24.49 -0.55
N THR A 96 -7.23 -23.70 -0.39
CA THR A 96 -7.76 -22.85 -1.46
C THR A 96 -6.74 -21.81 -1.90
N LEU A 97 -6.11 -21.08 -0.97
CA LEU A 97 -5.09 -20.08 -1.33
C LEU A 97 -3.82 -20.73 -1.90
N LEU A 98 -3.45 -21.91 -1.41
CA LEU A 98 -2.29 -22.64 -1.90
C LEU A 98 -2.51 -23.15 -3.33
N ASN A 99 -3.70 -23.69 -3.63
CA ASN A 99 -4.11 -24.06 -4.99
C ASN A 99 -4.00 -22.86 -5.95
N ARG A 100 -4.43 -21.67 -5.50
CA ARG A 100 -4.35 -20.43 -6.28
C ARG A 100 -2.91 -20.03 -6.59
N TRP A 101 -2.05 -20.08 -5.57
CA TRP A 101 -0.63 -19.80 -5.73
C TRP A 101 0.04 -20.81 -6.67
N GLU A 102 -0.37 -22.08 -6.60
CA GLU A 102 0.13 -23.16 -7.45
C GLU A 102 -0.30 -22.98 -8.92
N ASP A 103 -1.58 -22.66 -9.15
CA ASP A 103 -2.14 -22.36 -10.47
C ASP A 103 -1.44 -21.17 -11.14
N ASP A 104 -1.20 -20.10 -10.37
CA ASP A 104 -0.44 -18.92 -10.79
C ASP A 104 0.98 -19.27 -11.23
N ALA A 105 1.64 -20.20 -10.53
CA ALA A 105 3.00 -20.59 -10.86
C ALA A 105 3.10 -21.29 -12.23
N LEU A 106 2.00 -21.88 -12.72
CA LEU A 106 1.95 -22.51 -14.03
C LEU A 106 2.18 -21.52 -15.18
N GLU A 107 2.04 -20.22 -14.97
CA GLU A 107 2.42 -19.18 -15.95
C GLU A 107 3.91 -19.22 -16.30
N PHE A 108 4.76 -19.71 -15.39
CA PHE A 108 6.20 -19.82 -15.60
C PHE A 108 6.62 -21.13 -16.26
N LEU A 109 5.69 -22.09 -16.43
CA LEU A 109 5.94 -23.28 -17.23
C LEU A 109 5.85 -22.97 -18.73
N HIS A 110 6.75 -23.57 -19.51
CA HIS A 110 6.71 -23.44 -20.96
C HIS A 110 5.36 -23.98 -21.52
N PRO A 111 4.72 -23.31 -22.51
CA PRO A 111 3.38 -23.67 -22.98
C PRO A 111 3.24 -25.11 -23.51
N THR A 112 4.32 -25.73 -23.96
CA THR A 112 4.33 -27.13 -24.43
C THR A 112 4.27 -28.17 -23.30
N VAL A 113 4.42 -27.76 -22.04
CA VAL A 113 4.42 -28.63 -20.86
C VAL A 113 2.97 -28.83 -20.39
N ILE A 114 2.23 -29.69 -21.09
CA ILE A 114 0.78 -29.88 -20.89
C ILE A 114 0.46 -30.82 -19.72
N THR A 115 1.19 -31.93 -19.56
CA THR A 115 0.87 -32.93 -18.52
C THR A 115 0.98 -32.38 -17.10
N PRO A 116 2.09 -31.72 -16.70
CA PRO A 116 2.20 -31.17 -15.35
C PRO A 116 1.14 -30.12 -15.07
N ARG A 117 0.86 -29.25 -16.05
CA ARG A 117 -0.20 -28.24 -15.96
C ARG A 117 -1.56 -28.88 -15.64
N ARG A 118 -1.91 -29.99 -16.30
CA ARG A 118 -3.15 -30.72 -16.01
C ARG A 118 -3.15 -31.33 -14.61
N ALA A 119 -2.08 -32.01 -14.22
CA ALA A 119 -2.01 -32.65 -12.90
C ALA A 119 -2.17 -31.63 -11.76
N ILE A 120 -1.56 -30.46 -11.89
CA ILE A 120 -1.67 -29.36 -10.92
C ILE A 120 -3.08 -28.75 -10.87
N LEU A 121 -3.68 -28.41 -12.02
CA LEU A 121 -5.02 -27.77 -12.08
C LEU A 121 -6.14 -28.60 -11.44
N TRP A 122 -5.90 -29.90 -11.21
CA TRP A 122 -6.83 -30.85 -10.61
C TRP A 122 -6.37 -31.34 -9.23
N ASP A 123 -5.17 -30.97 -8.75
CA ASP A 123 -4.69 -31.33 -7.40
C ASP A 123 -5.43 -30.49 -6.35
N GLU A 124 -6.48 -31.03 -5.77
CA GLU A 124 -7.29 -30.30 -4.78
C GLU A 124 -6.52 -29.96 -3.49
N THR A 125 -5.42 -30.65 -3.22
CA THR A 125 -4.65 -30.54 -1.99
C THR A 125 -3.43 -29.62 -2.12
N ALA A 126 -3.10 -29.17 -3.33
CA ALA A 126 -1.86 -28.48 -3.68
C ALA A 126 -0.64 -29.18 -3.08
N TRP A 127 -0.54 -30.49 -3.23
CA TRP A 127 0.44 -31.32 -2.55
C TRP A 127 1.87 -30.92 -2.92
N HIS A 128 2.11 -30.60 -4.20
CA HIS A 128 3.43 -30.20 -4.69
C HIS A 128 3.82 -28.81 -4.16
N ALA A 129 2.93 -27.83 -4.20
CA ALA A 129 3.17 -26.52 -3.59
C ALA A 129 3.40 -26.61 -2.07
N ARG A 130 2.67 -27.50 -1.36
CA ARG A 130 2.87 -27.74 0.09
C ARG A 130 4.23 -28.37 0.37
N LEU A 131 4.67 -29.33 -0.43
CA LEU A 131 6.00 -29.91 -0.31
C LEU A 131 7.09 -28.87 -0.61
N TYR A 132 6.89 -28.06 -1.65
CA TYR A 132 7.77 -26.93 -1.96
C TYR A 132 7.88 -25.96 -0.79
N ALA A 133 6.76 -25.56 -0.17
CA ALA A 133 6.73 -24.67 0.99
C ALA A 133 7.59 -25.21 2.14
N ARG A 134 7.41 -26.49 2.49
CA ARG A 134 8.21 -27.18 3.53
C ARG A 134 9.71 -27.18 3.23
N VAL A 135 10.09 -27.43 1.98
CA VAL A 135 11.51 -27.43 1.57
C VAL A 135 12.06 -26.02 1.60
N ALA A 136 11.33 -25.04 1.09
CA ALA A 136 11.74 -23.64 1.03
C ALA A 136 11.87 -22.99 2.42
N ALA A 137 11.04 -23.37 3.39
CA ALA A 137 11.07 -22.85 4.75
C ALA A 137 12.33 -23.26 5.53
N ASN A 138 12.89 -24.45 5.26
CA ASN A 138 14.12 -24.91 5.89
C ASN A 138 14.96 -25.78 4.94
N PRO A 139 15.62 -25.18 3.91
CA PRO A 139 16.27 -25.94 2.86
C PRO A 139 17.40 -26.85 3.36
N THR A 140 18.18 -26.40 4.36
CA THR A 140 19.31 -27.14 4.91
C THR A 140 18.92 -28.15 5.98
N GLY A 141 17.77 -27.98 6.62
CA GLY A 141 17.25 -28.86 7.68
C GLY A 141 16.05 -29.70 7.29
N PHE A 142 15.69 -29.73 6.00
CA PHE A 142 14.52 -30.46 5.51
C PHE A 142 14.66 -31.98 5.76
N GLN A 143 13.67 -32.56 6.42
CA GLN A 143 13.60 -34.00 6.66
C GLN A 143 12.56 -34.64 5.74
N ALA A 144 13.04 -35.34 4.71
CA ALA A 144 12.21 -36.08 3.77
C ALA A 144 11.53 -37.27 4.45
N LYS A 145 10.20 -37.39 4.26
CA LYS A 145 9.40 -38.51 4.79
C LYS A 145 9.27 -39.67 3.81
N SER A 146 9.67 -39.49 2.56
CA SER A 146 9.59 -40.50 1.51
C SER A 146 10.73 -40.36 0.49
N PRO A 147 11.04 -41.40 -0.31
CA PRO A 147 12.01 -41.31 -1.39
C PRO A 147 11.69 -40.24 -2.43
N PHE A 148 10.41 -39.96 -2.66
CA PHE A 148 9.99 -38.89 -3.55
C PHE A 148 10.30 -37.51 -2.95
N GLU A 149 10.07 -37.29 -1.64
CA GLU A 149 10.43 -36.03 -0.98
C GLU A 149 11.93 -35.76 -1.05
N SER A 150 12.76 -36.80 -0.93
CA SER A 150 14.22 -36.70 -1.13
C SER A 150 14.57 -36.25 -2.55
N PHE A 151 14.01 -36.92 -3.57
CA PHE A 151 14.21 -36.55 -4.98
C PHE A 151 13.75 -35.11 -5.28
N PHE A 152 12.61 -34.69 -4.71
CA PHE A 152 12.11 -33.33 -4.86
C PHE A 152 13.08 -32.30 -4.25
N ALA A 153 13.60 -32.55 -3.04
CA ALA A 153 14.56 -31.66 -2.39
C ALA A 153 15.90 -31.58 -3.17
N GLU A 154 16.35 -32.69 -3.75
CA GLU A 154 17.53 -32.71 -4.65
C GLU A 154 17.30 -31.84 -5.89
N CYS A 155 16.13 -31.96 -6.54
CA CYS A 155 15.76 -31.13 -7.68
C CYS A 155 15.69 -29.65 -7.30
N PHE A 156 15.18 -29.33 -6.10
CA PHE A 156 15.15 -27.97 -5.57
C PHE A 156 16.55 -27.37 -5.39
N ALA A 157 17.46 -28.12 -4.75
CA ALA A 157 18.84 -27.68 -4.56
C ALA A 157 19.55 -27.48 -5.91
N LYS A 158 19.32 -28.39 -6.87
CA LYS A 158 19.90 -28.31 -8.22
C LYS A 158 19.41 -27.06 -8.97
N ALA A 159 18.10 -26.81 -8.99
CA ALA A 159 17.51 -25.63 -9.64
C ALA A 159 18.08 -24.32 -9.06
N GLY A 160 18.22 -24.24 -7.73
CA GLY A 160 18.83 -23.08 -7.07
C GLY A 160 20.31 -22.88 -7.46
N ALA A 161 21.08 -23.97 -7.54
CA ALA A 161 22.51 -23.91 -7.87
C ALA A 161 22.78 -23.60 -9.36
N GLU A 162 21.89 -24.02 -10.27
CA GLU A 162 21.95 -23.65 -11.69
C GLU A 162 21.64 -22.17 -11.89
N ARG A 163 20.64 -21.65 -11.16
CA ARG A 163 20.28 -20.23 -11.18
C ARG A 163 21.37 -19.31 -10.61
N ALA A 164 22.10 -19.75 -9.59
CA ALA A 164 23.24 -19.00 -9.06
C ALA A 164 24.44 -18.93 -10.04
N ARG A 165 24.54 -19.88 -10.98
CA ARG A 165 25.67 -20.02 -11.92
C ARG A 165 25.45 -19.35 -13.29
N GLY A 166 24.21 -19.01 -13.66
CA GLY A 166 23.89 -18.41 -14.96
C GLY A 166 22.92 -17.23 -14.84
N GLY A 167 23.24 -16.12 -15.51
CA GLY A 167 22.29 -15.03 -15.69
C GLY A 167 21.10 -15.50 -16.53
N VAL A 168 19.91 -15.54 -15.90
CA VAL A 168 18.54 -15.66 -16.46
C VAL A 168 18.47 -16.10 -17.93
N ALA A 169 18.93 -17.31 -18.27
CA ALA A 169 18.77 -17.83 -19.63
C ALA A 169 17.35 -18.42 -19.80
N ALA A 170 16.62 -17.92 -20.80
CA ALA A 170 15.33 -18.42 -21.29
C ALA A 170 14.13 -18.40 -20.31
N ALA A 171 14.21 -17.64 -19.23
CA ALA A 171 13.14 -17.58 -18.25
C ALA A 171 12.02 -16.62 -18.72
N LEU A 172 10.76 -17.09 -18.85
CA LEU A 172 9.60 -16.26 -19.26
C LEU A 172 9.54 -14.90 -18.54
N PRO A 173 9.32 -13.76 -19.19
CA PRO A 173 9.43 -12.46 -18.54
C PRO A 173 8.44 -12.33 -17.36
N PRO A 174 8.82 -11.65 -16.27
CA PRO A 174 7.87 -11.31 -15.20
C PRO A 174 6.73 -10.46 -15.79
N ARG A 175 5.50 -10.71 -15.35
CA ARG A 175 4.31 -9.99 -15.82
C ARG A 175 3.45 -9.56 -14.64
N PRO A 176 2.90 -8.34 -14.65
CA PRO A 176 1.88 -7.96 -13.70
C PRO A 176 0.62 -8.81 -13.85
N ARG A 177 -0.12 -8.99 -12.76
CA ARG A 177 -1.38 -9.74 -12.73
C ARG A 177 -2.54 -8.86 -12.34
N LEU A 178 -3.71 -9.11 -12.91
CA LEU A 178 -4.93 -8.48 -12.46
C LEU A 178 -5.45 -9.23 -11.23
N VAL A 179 -5.82 -8.46 -10.20
CA VAL A 179 -6.39 -9.00 -8.97
C VAL A 179 -7.54 -8.12 -8.50
N TRP A 180 -8.45 -8.69 -7.74
CA TRP A 180 -9.53 -7.98 -7.08
C TRP A 180 -9.31 -7.97 -5.57
N GLY A 181 -8.95 -6.81 -5.02
CA GLY A 181 -8.70 -6.60 -3.59
C GLY A 181 -9.88 -5.96 -2.86
N ALA A 182 -9.65 -5.63 -1.58
CA ALA A 182 -10.62 -4.89 -0.76
C ALA A 182 -10.95 -3.49 -1.32
N ASP A 183 -9.98 -2.89 -2.03
CA ASP A 183 -10.09 -1.57 -2.65
C ASP A 183 -10.52 -1.61 -4.14
N GLY A 184 -10.91 -2.78 -4.63
CA GLY A 184 -11.38 -3.01 -6.01
C GLY A 184 -10.33 -3.66 -6.91
N LEU A 185 -10.45 -3.43 -8.22
CA LEU A 185 -9.52 -3.94 -9.22
C LEU A 185 -8.13 -3.35 -9.01
N ALA A 186 -7.09 -4.18 -9.05
CA ALA A 186 -5.71 -3.76 -8.92
C ALA A 186 -4.79 -4.55 -9.88
N LEU A 187 -3.64 -3.96 -10.14
CA LEU A 187 -2.52 -4.55 -10.85
C LEU A 187 -1.49 -5.00 -9.81
N ARG A 188 -1.41 -6.31 -9.57
CA ARG A 188 -0.38 -6.94 -8.74
C ARG A 188 0.95 -6.93 -9.49
N LEU A 189 1.89 -6.14 -9.01
CA LEU A 189 3.19 -5.98 -9.62
C LEU A 189 4.16 -7.02 -9.06
N PRO A 190 4.96 -7.70 -9.91
CA PRO A 190 5.99 -8.60 -9.41
C PRO A 190 7.06 -7.81 -8.65
N ARG A 191 7.77 -8.50 -7.76
CA ARG A 191 9.00 -7.98 -7.16
C ARG A 191 10.02 -7.71 -8.26
N ALA A 192 10.57 -6.50 -8.30
CA ALA A 192 11.47 -6.05 -9.35
C ALA A 192 12.55 -5.11 -8.79
N ASN A 193 13.67 -4.98 -9.50
CA ASN A 193 14.72 -4.05 -9.13
C ASN A 193 14.37 -2.64 -9.63
N GLY A 194 13.80 -1.82 -8.75
CA GLY A 194 13.45 -0.43 -9.07
C GLY A 194 11.95 -0.23 -9.33
N ARG A 195 11.59 0.97 -9.82
CA ARG A 195 10.19 1.27 -10.18
C ARG A 195 9.86 0.72 -11.56
N ILE A 196 8.74 0.02 -11.66
CA ILE A 196 8.17 -0.49 -12.90
C ILE A 196 7.48 0.67 -13.61
N ALA A 197 7.93 0.98 -14.83
CA ALA A 197 7.21 1.92 -15.69
C ALA A 197 5.99 1.22 -16.27
N VAL A 198 4.79 1.74 -15.99
CA VAL A 198 3.51 1.26 -16.51
C VAL A 198 2.82 2.37 -17.28
N GLN A 199 2.75 2.18 -18.59
CA GLN A 199 2.01 2.98 -19.53
C GLN A 199 0.55 2.49 -19.60
N MET A 200 -0.41 3.37 -19.36
CA MET A 200 -1.85 3.05 -19.42
C MET A 200 -2.47 3.67 -20.66
N ASP A 201 -3.13 2.84 -21.47
CA ASP A 201 -3.72 3.22 -22.75
C ASP A 201 -2.79 4.15 -23.55
N ASP A 202 -3.30 5.31 -23.98
CA ASP A 202 -2.59 6.32 -24.76
C ASP A 202 -2.00 7.46 -23.90
N ALA A 203 -1.78 7.26 -22.60
CA ALA A 203 -1.23 8.31 -21.75
C ALA A 203 0.16 8.80 -22.22
N ASP A 204 0.43 10.10 -22.15
CA ASP A 204 1.72 10.65 -22.62
C ASP A 204 2.93 10.26 -21.76
N ARG A 205 2.70 9.80 -20.52
CA ARG A 205 3.77 9.45 -19.56
C ARG A 205 3.45 8.14 -18.83
N PRO A 206 4.43 7.25 -18.63
CA PRO A 206 4.25 6.05 -17.84
C PRO A 206 4.25 6.37 -16.34
N LEU A 207 3.38 5.68 -15.60
CA LEU A 207 3.38 5.66 -14.14
C LEU A 207 4.60 4.89 -13.63
N ARG A 208 5.16 5.31 -12.49
CA ARG A 208 6.33 4.64 -11.88
C ARG A 208 5.89 3.92 -10.62
N LEU A 209 5.60 2.64 -10.76
CA LEU A 209 4.98 1.83 -9.72
C LEU A 209 6.02 1.01 -8.96
N LYS A 210 5.78 0.79 -7.67
CA LYS A 210 6.63 -0.03 -6.81
C LYS A 210 6.34 -1.52 -7.03
N GLY A 211 7.38 -2.32 -7.22
CA GLY A 211 7.22 -3.78 -7.37
C GLY A 211 6.74 -4.45 -6.08
N GLY A 212 6.06 -5.59 -6.21
CA GLY A 212 5.48 -6.42 -5.13
C GLY A 212 4.38 -5.76 -4.30
N GLU A 213 3.74 -4.72 -4.83
CA GLU A 213 2.52 -4.14 -4.29
C GLU A 213 1.35 -4.31 -5.28
N ASP A 214 0.13 -4.29 -4.74
CA ASP A 214 -1.10 -4.24 -5.53
C ASP A 214 -1.43 -2.76 -5.79
N TRP A 215 -1.44 -2.36 -7.07
CA TRP A 215 -1.73 -0.98 -7.46
C TRP A 215 -3.17 -0.86 -7.96
N ALA A 216 -4.02 -0.13 -7.24
CA ALA A 216 -5.43 0.01 -7.58
C ALA A 216 -5.62 0.62 -8.99
N LEU A 217 -6.41 -0.03 -9.83
CA LEU A 217 -6.79 0.45 -11.16
C LEU A 217 -8.02 1.36 -11.04
N GLU A 218 -7.88 2.57 -11.57
CA GLU A 218 -8.92 3.60 -11.56
C GLU A 218 -10.04 3.28 -12.57
N GLN A 219 -11.27 3.75 -12.29
CA GLN A 219 -12.35 3.73 -13.28
C GLN A 219 -12.36 5.04 -14.10
N PRO A 220 -12.60 4.97 -15.43
CA PRO A 220 -12.78 3.76 -16.24
C PRO A 220 -11.49 2.94 -16.32
N TRP A 221 -11.61 1.61 -16.26
CA TRP A 221 -10.42 0.76 -16.28
C TRP A 221 -9.66 0.88 -17.60
N PRO A 222 -8.32 0.92 -17.56
CA PRO A 222 -7.51 0.98 -18.78
C PRO A 222 -7.78 -0.26 -19.65
N ARG A 223 -7.82 -0.10 -20.97
CA ARG A 223 -7.96 -1.21 -21.93
C ARG A 223 -6.63 -1.96 -22.09
N ARG A 224 -5.52 -1.24 -21.99
CA ARG A 224 -4.17 -1.76 -22.15
C ARG A 224 -3.21 -1.15 -21.14
N MET A 225 -2.42 -1.99 -20.50
CA MET A 225 -1.30 -1.60 -19.65
C MET A 225 -0.02 -2.19 -20.25
N SER A 226 1.01 -1.40 -20.44
CA SER A 226 2.28 -1.88 -21.00
C SER A 226 3.48 -1.24 -20.33
N GLY A 227 4.66 -1.84 -20.44
CA GLY A 227 5.81 -1.33 -19.73
C GLY A 227 7.02 -2.24 -19.79
N GLN A 228 7.94 -2.04 -18.85
CA GLN A 228 9.14 -2.87 -18.70
C GLN A 228 9.38 -3.21 -17.22
N ILE A 229 9.78 -4.46 -16.97
CA ILE A 229 10.17 -4.99 -15.66
C ILE A 229 11.54 -5.63 -15.83
N ASP A 230 12.54 -5.15 -15.10
CA ASP A 230 13.93 -5.60 -15.22
C ASP A 230 14.43 -5.63 -16.69
N GLY A 231 14.04 -4.61 -17.47
CA GLY A 231 14.36 -4.48 -18.90
C GLY A 231 13.51 -5.33 -19.86
N MET A 232 12.65 -6.22 -19.35
CA MET A 232 11.78 -7.07 -20.16
C MET A 232 10.42 -6.39 -20.40
N PRO A 233 9.96 -6.25 -21.65
CA PRO A 233 8.68 -5.63 -21.93
C PRO A 233 7.49 -6.51 -21.51
N PHE A 234 6.41 -5.87 -21.07
CA PHE A 234 5.13 -6.52 -20.82
C PHE A 234 3.97 -5.74 -21.43
N ALA A 235 2.88 -6.45 -21.69
CA ALA A 235 1.59 -5.88 -22.02
C ALA A 235 0.49 -6.74 -21.40
N VAL A 236 -0.51 -6.09 -20.81
CA VAL A 236 -1.71 -6.68 -20.23
C VAL A 236 -2.91 -5.95 -20.83
N ASP A 237 -3.70 -6.66 -21.61
CA ASP A 237 -4.98 -6.16 -22.10
C ASP A 237 -6.07 -6.55 -21.09
N PHE A 238 -7.04 -5.65 -20.86
CA PHE A 238 -8.14 -5.91 -19.94
C PHE A 238 -9.46 -5.36 -20.49
N LEU A 239 -10.40 -6.28 -20.74
CA LEU A 239 -11.69 -5.97 -21.38
C LEU A 239 -11.47 -5.09 -22.61
N ALA A 240 -10.56 -5.50 -23.51
CA ALA A 240 -10.06 -4.66 -24.59
C ALA A 240 -11.19 -4.10 -25.49
N ASP A 241 -12.31 -4.80 -25.57
CA ASP A 241 -13.52 -4.41 -26.28
C ASP A 241 -14.80 -4.67 -25.44
N ASP A 242 -15.92 -4.08 -25.85
CA ASP A 242 -17.18 -4.09 -25.09
C ASP A 242 -17.97 -5.41 -25.21
N SER A 243 -17.45 -6.39 -25.95
CA SER A 243 -18.06 -7.72 -26.06
C SER A 243 -17.61 -8.69 -24.96
N ARG A 244 -16.63 -8.30 -24.17
CA ARG A 244 -15.97 -9.18 -23.21
C ARG A 244 -16.46 -8.98 -21.78
N PHE A 245 -16.28 -10.03 -20.98
CA PHE A 245 -16.41 -9.98 -19.53
C PHE A 245 -15.24 -10.72 -18.88
N ALA A 246 -14.93 -10.32 -17.65
CA ALA A 246 -13.89 -10.87 -16.81
C ALA A 246 -14.50 -11.48 -15.55
N VAL A 247 -13.88 -12.52 -15.02
CA VAL A 247 -14.30 -13.18 -13.79
C VAL A 247 -13.14 -13.23 -12.80
N PHE A 248 -13.40 -12.81 -11.56
CA PHE A 248 -12.45 -12.85 -10.45
C PHE A 248 -12.97 -13.76 -9.34
N ASP A 249 -12.07 -14.46 -8.65
CA ASP A 249 -12.37 -15.17 -7.40
C ASP A 249 -12.37 -14.18 -6.23
N LEU A 250 -13.49 -14.06 -5.50
CA LEU A 250 -13.59 -13.17 -4.34
C LEU A 250 -12.92 -13.73 -3.07
N THR A 251 -12.59 -15.02 -3.04
CA THR A 251 -11.89 -15.63 -1.91
C THR A 251 -10.42 -15.20 -1.89
N ALA A 252 -9.73 -15.33 -3.03
CA ALA A 252 -8.30 -15.04 -3.17
C ALA A 252 -8.00 -13.72 -3.90
N GLY A 253 -9.01 -13.10 -4.51
CA GLY A 253 -8.84 -11.94 -5.40
C GLY A 253 -8.25 -12.29 -6.77
N GLN A 254 -8.09 -13.57 -7.11
CA GLN A 254 -7.40 -13.98 -8.33
C GLN A 254 -8.26 -13.72 -9.58
N PHE A 255 -7.64 -13.23 -10.66
CA PHE A 255 -8.26 -13.23 -11.98
C PHE A 255 -8.36 -14.66 -12.54
N LEU A 256 -9.58 -15.12 -12.82
CA LEU A 256 -9.82 -16.48 -13.30
C LEU A 256 -9.77 -16.54 -14.84
N CYS A 257 -10.48 -15.64 -15.50
CA CYS A 257 -10.51 -15.58 -16.96
C CYS A 257 -11.13 -14.30 -17.51
N GLU A 258 -10.83 -14.00 -18.77
CA GLU A 258 -11.59 -13.10 -19.64
C GLU A 258 -12.14 -13.90 -20.82
N SER A 259 -13.42 -13.71 -21.16
CA SER A 259 -14.06 -14.36 -22.28
C SER A 259 -14.82 -13.35 -23.15
N ALA A 260 -14.83 -13.60 -24.45
CA ALA A 260 -15.73 -12.91 -25.35
C ALA A 260 -17.16 -13.43 -25.15
N GLY A 261 -18.14 -12.54 -25.27
CA GLY A 261 -19.56 -12.89 -25.14
C GLY A 261 -20.08 -13.74 -26.30
N HIS A 262 -19.32 -13.93 -27.38
CA HIS A 262 -19.77 -14.64 -28.58
C HIS A 262 -19.52 -16.15 -28.46
N GLY A 263 -20.60 -16.93 -28.50
CA GLY A 263 -20.57 -18.39 -28.52
C GLY A 263 -21.15 -19.00 -27.24
N SER A 264 -22.06 -19.96 -27.38
CA SER A 264 -22.59 -20.73 -26.26
C SER A 264 -21.49 -21.66 -25.74
N ARG A 265 -20.88 -21.29 -24.60
CA ARG A 265 -19.94 -22.14 -23.87
C ARG A 265 -20.30 -22.10 -22.40
N ASP A 266 -20.43 -23.27 -21.79
CA ASP A 266 -20.48 -23.42 -20.34
C ASP A 266 -19.08 -23.11 -19.79
N LEU A 267 -18.99 -22.16 -18.86
CA LEU A 267 -17.73 -21.77 -18.21
C LEU A 267 -17.65 -22.40 -16.82
N MET A 268 -16.66 -23.27 -16.64
CA MET A 268 -16.37 -23.87 -15.33
C MET A 268 -15.36 -22.99 -14.58
N LEU A 269 -15.81 -22.38 -13.49
CA LEU A 269 -15.05 -21.47 -12.65
C LEU A 269 -14.56 -22.23 -11.42
N ASP A 270 -13.27 -22.15 -11.11
CA ASP A 270 -12.74 -22.82 -9.93
C ASP A 270 -13.00 -22.03 -8.62
N THR A 271 -14.15 -21.37 -8.46
CA THR A 271 -14.51 -20.66 -7.22
C THR A 271 -15.97 -20.87 -6.85
N SER A 272 -16.29 -20.64 -5.58
CA SER A 272 -17.65 -20.64 -5.04
C SER A 272 -18.22 -19.23 -4.96
N GLU A 273 -17.36 -18.21 -4.96
CA GLU A 273 -17.75 -16.81 -4.98
C GLU A 273 -16.91 -16.06 -6.01
N ALA A 274 -17.58 -15.53 -7.02
CA ALA A 274 -16.97 -14.80 -8.10
C ALA A 274 -17.48 -13.36 -8.18
N LEU A 275 -16.71 -12.52 -8.86
CA LEU A 275 -17.13 -11.23 -9.35
C LEU A 275 -17.06 -11.23 -10.87
N VAL A 276 -18.16 -10.86 -11.53
CA VAL A 276 -18.20 -10.64 -12.98
C VAL A 276 -18.04 -9.15 -13.25
N ALA A 277 -17.18 -8.79 -14.19
CA ALA A 277 -16.89 -7.43 -14.60
C ALA A 277 -16.96 -7.28 -16.13
N ALA A 278 -17.56 -6.20 -16.64
CA ALA A 278 -17.68 -5.93 -18.07
C ALA A 278 -17.73 -4.43 -18.37
N ARG A 279 -17.52 -4.04 -19.64
CA ARG A 279 -17.64 -2.64 -20.09
C ARG A 279 -19.06 -2.20 -20.44
N ARG A 280 -20.02 -3.13 -20.42
CA ARG A 280 -21.42 -2.86 -20.72
C ARG A 280 -22.35 -3.48 -19.68
N PRO A 281 -23.60 -2.99 -19.58
CA PRO A 281 -24.60 -3.63 -18.74
C PRO A 281 -24.76 -5.11 -19.08
N PHE A 282 -24.97 -5.91 -18.05
CA PHE A 282 -25.29 -7.33 -18.14
C PHE A 282 -26.25 -7.70 -17.02
N VAL A 283 -26.87 -8.87 -17.14
CA VAL A 283 -27.77 -9.43 -16.13
C VAL A 283 -27.23 -10.78 -15.71
N LEU A 284 -27.17 -11.05 -14.42
CA LEU A 284 -26.79 -12.33 -13.85
C LEU A 284 -28.01 -12.95 -13.17
N ASP A 285 -28.52 -14.05 -13.74
CA ASP A 285 -29.87 -14.57 -13.48
C ASP A 285 -30.92 -13.47 -13.66
N ASP A 286 -31.36 -12.84 -12.57
CA ASP A 286 -32.34 -11.74 -12.53
C ASP A 286 -31.79 -10.46 -11.88
N LEU A 287 -30.48 -10.42 -11.61
CA LEU A 287 -29.80 -9.28 -10.98
C LEU A 287 -29.04 -8.47 -12.03
N ASP A 288 -29.42 -7.20 -12.18
CA ASP A 288 -28.69 -6.25 -13.03
C ASP A 288 -27.29 -5.98 -12.49
N ALA A 289 -26.34 -5.78 -13.40
CA ALA A 289 -25.00 -5.34 -13.02
C ALA A 289 -25.01 -3.91 -12.46
N LEU A 290 -24.21 -3.69 -11.41
CA LEU A 290 -24.02 -2.39 -10.78
C LEU A 290 -23.07 -1.52 -11.63
N PRO A 291 -23.45 -0.28 -11.99
CA PRO A 291 -22.57 0.65 -12.70
C PRO A 291 -21.59 1.34 -11.74
N LEU A 292 -20.28 1.24 -12.02
CA LEU A 292 -19.19 1.91 -11.31
C LEU A 292 -18.47 2.94 -12.20
N GLY A 293 -19.23 3.89 -12.75
CA GLY A 293 -18.73 4.88 -13.71
C GLY A 293 -18.85 4.43 -15.16
N ASP A 294 -18.27 5.21 -16.06
CA ASP A 294 -18.47 5.04 -17.49
C ASP A 294 -17.77 3.76 -17.99
N GLY A 295 -18.53 2.83 -18.55
CA GLY A 295 -17.98 1.59 -19.10
C GLY A 295 -17.42 0.63 -18.05
N CYS A 296 -17.94 0.66 -16.81
CA CYS A 296 -17.58 -0.25 -15.72
C CYS A 296 -18.84 -0.83 -15.09
N PHE A 297 -19.12 -2.12 -15.33
CA PHE A 297 -20.27 -2.83 -14.77
C PHE A 297 -19.80 -4.08 -14.04
N LEU A 298 -20.37 -4.34 -12.87
CA LEU A 298 -19.96 -5.48 -12.05
C LEU A 298 -21.11 -6.07 -11.24
N GLN A 299 -21.01 -7.38 -10.96
CA GLN A 299 -21.96 -8.09 -10.12
C GLN A 299 -21.28 -9.25 -9.40
N ARG A 300 -21.65 -9.47 -8.13
CA ARG A 300 -21.23 -10.63 -7.35
C ARG A 300 -22.03 -11.85 -7.77
N LEU A 301 -21.35 -12.98 -7.81
CA LEU A 301 -21.86 -14.27 -8.24
C LEU A 301 -21.53 -15.28 -7.15
N VAL A 302 -22.55 -15.91 -6.57
CA VAL A 302 -22.37 -17.09 -5.71
C VAL A 302 -22.65 -18.32 -6.56
N LEU A 303 -21.65 -19.19 -6.67
CA LEU A 303 -21.72 -20.44 -7.41
C LEU A 303 -21.97 -21.59 -6.43
N ASP A 304 -23.05 -22.31 -6.70
CA ASP A 304 -23.38 -23.56 -6.04
C ASP A 304 -23.39 -24.69 -7.08
N HIS A 305 -24.08 -25.80 -6.79
CA HIS A 305 -24.19 -26.92 -7.71
C HIS A 305 -24.99 -26.59 -8.99
N ARG A 306 -25.74 -25.47 -9.04
CA ARG A 306 -26.52 -25.04 -10.20
C ARG A 306 -25.74 -23.98 -10.98
N PRO A 307 -25.65 -24.14 -12.31
CA PRO A 307 -25.11 -23.08 -13.15
C PRO A 307 -25.96 -21.80 -13.08
N ARG A 308 -25.28 -20.67 -13.15
CA ARG A 308 -25.84 -19.32 -13.12
C ARG A 308 -25.77 -18.72 -14.52
N MET A 309 -26.80 -17.97 -14.91
CA MET A 309 -26.98 -17.53 -16.29
C MET A 309 -26.56 -16.06 -16.45
N LEU A 310 -25.45 -15.83 -17.14
CA LEU A 310 -24.98 -14.50 -17.51
C LEU A 310 -25.59 -14.09 -18.87
N ARG A 311 -26.29 -12.97 -18.91
CA ARG A 311 -26.79 -12.35 -20.14
C ARG A 311 -26.04 -11.06 -20.45
N ILE A 312 -25.28 -11.04 -21.54
CA ILE A 312 -24.47 -9.89 -21.96
C ILE A 312 -24.48 -9.75 -23.48
N GLY A 313 -24.76 -8.54 -23.99
CA GLY A 313 -24.74 -8.28 -25.44
C GLY A 313 -25.65 -9.18 -26.28
N GLY A 314 -26.80 -9.61 -25.72
CA GLY A 314 -27.75 -10.52 -26.38
C GLY A 314 -27.36 -12.01 -26.33
N GLN A 315 -26.29 -12.37 -25.63
CA GLN A 315 -25.80 -13.74 -25.48
C GLN A 315 -26.15 -14.27 -24.08
N VAL A 316 -26.23 -15.59 -23.94
CA VAL A 316 -26.52 -16.27 -22.68
C VAL A 316 -25.43 -17.30 -22.41
N ILE A 317 -24.75 -17.17 -21.28
CA ILE A 317 -23.57 -17.95 -20.90
C ILE A 317 -23.85 -18.61 -19.55
N SER A 318 -23.62 -19.90 -19.45
CA SER A 318 -23.77 -20.68 -18.22
C SER A 318 -22.46 -20.65 -17.43
N LEU A 319 -22.50 -20.20 -16.18
CA LEU A 319 -21.37 -20.13 -15.27
C LEU A 319 -21.57 -21.17 -14.15
N ALA A 320 -20.66 -22.13 -14.01
CA ALA A 320 -20.77 -23.18 -13.00
C ALA A 320 -19.46 -23.33 -12.20
N THR A 321 -19.55 -23.82 -10.95
CA THR A 321 -18.35 -24.13 -10.15
C THR A 321 -17.71 -25.43 -10.63
N ARG A 322 -16.38 -25.48 -10.68
CA ARG A 322 -15.64 -26.75 -10.85
C ARG A 322 -15.92 -27.66 -9.64
N PRO A 323 -16.21 -28.95 -9.82
CA PRO A 323 -16.40 -29.88 -8.72
C PRO A 323 -15.09 -30.05 -7.95
N ARG A 324 -14.95 -29.36 -6.81
CA ARG A 324 -13.74 -29.38 -5.96
C ARG A 324 -14.12 -29.37 -4.49
N ARG A 325 -13.34 -30.08 -3.66
CA ARG A 325 -13.48 -30.00 -2.19
C ARG A 325 -12.90 -28.68 -1.68
N ARG A 326 -13.67 -27.94 -0.88
CA ARG A 326 -13.26 -26.64 -0.32
C ARG A 326 -13.76 -26.48 1.11
N LEU A 327 -13.00 -25.72 1.90
CA LEU A 327 -13.41 -25.22 3.21
C LEU A 327 -13.37 -23.70 3.16
N GLY A 328 -14.38 -23.05 3.76
CA GLY A 328 -14.50 -21.61 3.83
C GLY A 328 -15.14 -21.13 5.12
N LEU A 329 -14.89 -19.87 5.46
CA LEU A 329 -15.68 -19.11 6.42
C LEU A 329 -16.37 -17.97 5.67
N ILE A 330 -17.68 -17.82 5.87
CA ILE A 330 -18.49 -16.77 5.24
C ILE A 330 -19.18 -15.93 6.32
N GLY A 331 -19.32 -14.63 6.06
CA GLY A 331 -19.92 -13.69 7.00
C GLY A 331 -19.03 -13.35 8.20
N ALA A 332 -19.45 -12.35 8.99
CA ALA A 332 -18.82 -11.89 10.24
C ALA A 332 -17.29 -11.65 10.18
N GLU A 333 -16.74 -11.24 9.03
CA GLU A 333 -15.35 -10.78 8.95
C GLU A 333 -15.21 -9.47 9.72
N ILE A 334 -14.30 -9.44 10.71
CA ILE A 334 -13.99 -8.28 11.54
C ILE A 334 -12.91 -7.43 10.87
N ALA A 335 -11.85 -8.10 10.40
CA ALA A 335 -10.65 -7.46 9.87
C ALA A 335 -9.85 -8.42 8.99
N ASN A 336 -8.86 -7.90 8.26
CA ASN A 336 -7.91 -8.70 7.49
C ASN A 336 -6.46 -8.32 7.82
N GLY A 337 -5.52 -9.22 7.57
CA GLY A 337 -4.10 -9.00 7.82
C GLY A 337 -3.22 -9.82 6.87
N PRO A 338 -1.90 -9.56 6.84
CA PRO A 338 -0.96 -10.29 5.99
C PRO A 338 -0.99 -11.81 6.19
N GLN A 339 -1.24 -12.26 7.42
CA GLN A 339 -1.29 -13.67 7.80
C GLN A 339 -2.68 -14.31 7.60
N GLY A 340 -3.74 -13.53 7.34
CA GLY A 340 -5.09 -14.06 7.17
C GLY A 340 -6.19 -13.12 7.64
N ARG A 341 -7.44 -13.60 7.56
CA ARG A 341 -8.65 -12.87 7.95
C ARG A 341 -9.06 -13.20 9.39
N LEU A 342 -9.66 -12.22 10.06
CA LEU A 342 -10.18 -12.31 11.42
C LEU A 342 -11.70 -12.32 11.38
N PHE A 343 -12.30 -13.34 12.00
CA PHE A 343 -13.75 -13.57 12.01
C PHE A 343 -14.32 -13.51 13.44
N GLY A 344 -15.55 -13.05 13.55
CA GLY A 344 -16.35 -13.12 14.77
C GLY A 344 -17.07 -14.46 14.93
N PRO A 345 -17.74 -14.69 16.07
CA PRO A 345 -18.44 -15.95 16.36
C PRO A 345 -19.62 -16.22 15.42
N GLU A 346 -20.22 -15.17 14.84
CA GLU A 346 -21.34 -15.24 13.89
C GLU A 346 -20.93 -15.71 12.47
N ALA A 347 -19.65 -16.04 12.26
CA ALA A 347 -19.21 -16.58 10.97
C ALA A 347 -19.83 -17.97 10.73
N VAL A 348 -20.04 -18.31 9.46
CA VAL A 348 -20.56 -19.62 9.06
C VAL A 348 -19.43 -20.41 8.42
N LEU A 349 -19.22 -21.62 8.92
CA LEU A 349 -18.34 -22.61 8.32
C LEU A 349 -19.05 -23.26 7.13
N ARG A 350 -18.40 -23.23 5.97
CA ARG A 350 -18.88 -23.83 4.73
C ARG A 350 -17.97 -24.97 4.27
N VAL A 351 -18.58 -26.10 3.96
CA VAL A 351 -17.94 -27.31 3.44
C VAL A 351 -18.49 -27.61 2.06
N GLU A 352 -17.60 -27.76 1.10
CA GLU A 352 -17.94 -28.21 -0.25
C GLU A 352 -17.26 -29.55 -0.50
N THR A 353 -18.03 -30.55 -0.94
CA THR A 353 -17.51 -31.90 -1.17
C THR A 353 -17.09 -32.16 -2.60
N GLY A 354 -17.36 -31.22 -3.51
CA GLY A 354 -17.13 -31.36 -4.95
C GLY A 354 -18.06 -32.38 -5.63
N LEU A 355 -18.95 -33.02 -4.87
CA LEU A 355 -19.87 -34.04 -5.33
C LEU A 355 -21.29 -33.61 -4.98
N SER A 356 -22.22 -33.63 -5.92
CA SER A 356 -23.64 -33.32 -5.67
C SER A 356 -24.35 -34.49 -4.96
N VAL A 357 -23.88 -34.82 -3.77
CA VAL A 357 -24.40 -35.91 -2.93
C VAL A 357 -24.80 -35.37 -1.56
N THR A 358 -25.78 -36.01 -0.95
CA THR A 358 -26.20 -35.74 0.43
C THR A 358 -25.49 -36.72 1.34
N GLU A 359 -24.68 -36.22 2.26
CA GLU A 359 -23.83 -37.02 3.14
C GLU A 359 -23.52 -36.25 4.45
N THR A 360 -22.91 -36.93 5.42
CA THR A 360 -22.34 -36.26 6.60
C THR A 360 -20.83 -36.27 6.48
N ARG A 361 -20.19 -35.11 6.64
CA ARG A 361 -18.72 -34.99 6.62
C ARG A 361 -18.20 -34.55 7.97
N ARG A 362 -17.02 -35.08 8.32
CA ARG A 362 -16.34 -34.77 9.57
C ARG A 362 -15.24 -33.74 9.33
N LEU A 363 -15.18 -32.74 10.19
CA LEU A 363 -14.07 -31.79 10.23
C LEU A 363 -13.33 -31.90 11.56
N ARG A 364 -12.01 -31.83 11.53
CA ARG A 364 -11.20 -31.55 12.71
C ARG A 364 -11.01 -30.03 12.80
N LEU A 365 -11.45 -29.47 13.92
CA LEU A 365 -11.27 -28.08 14.30
C LEU A 365 -10.20 -28.03 15.40
N SER A 366 -9.15 -27.25 15.18
CA SER A 366 -8.06 -27.03 16.13
C SER A 366 -7.95 -25.53 16.43
N ILE A 367 -8.06 -25.15 17.70
CA ILE A 367 -7.96 -23.75 18.14
C ILE A 367 -7.40 -23.69 19.56
N ALA A 368 -6.43 -22.80 19.81
CA ALA A 368 -5.78 -22.63 21.11
C ALA A 368 -5.30 -23.96 21.75
N GLY A 369 -4.79 -24.88 20.93
CA GLY A 369 -4.32 -26.21 21.35
C GLY A 369 -5.42 -27.25 21.65
N VAL A 370 -6.70 -26.91 21.42
CA VAL A 370 -7.84 -27.82 21.60
C VAL A 370 -8.31 -28.34 20.24
N ASP A 371 -8.39 -29.67 20.12
CA ASP A 371 -8.93 -30.36 18.94
C ASP A 371 -10.36 -30.85 19.19
N ARG A 372 -11.27 -30.59 18.25
CA ARG A 372 -12.65 -31.07 18.26
C ARG A 372 -13.03 -31.61 16.88
N VAL A 373 -13.72 -32.75 16.84
CA VAL A 373 -14.32 -33.26 15.59
C VAL A 373 -15.80 -32.86 15.55
N ILE A 374 -16.22 -32.27 14.45
CA ILE A 374 -17.60 -31.85 14.21
C ILE A 374 -18.18 -32.56 12.97
N ASP A 375 -19.46 -32.92 13.06
CA ASP A 375 -20.23 -33.47 11.95
C ASP A 375 -20.97 -32.34 11.23
N VAL A 376 -20.78 -32.24 9.91
CA VAL A 376 -21.45 -31.26 9.05
C VAL A 376 -22.37 -32.02 8.10
N ALA A 377 -23.66 -31.72 8.16
CA ALA A 377 -24.63 -32.25 7.20
C ALA A 377 -24.45 -31.53 5.87
N VAL A 378 -24.16 -32.30 4.82
CA VAL A 378 -23.97 -31.83 3.45
C VAL A 378 -25.20 -32.21 2.64
N THR A 379 -25.83 -31.23 1.99
CA THR A 379 -26.97 -31.42 1.08
C THR A 379 -26.56 -30.96 -0.31
N GLU A 380 -26.74 -31.83 -1.32
CA GLU A 380 -26.35 -31.53 -2.71
C GLU A 380 -24.90 -31.03 -2.85
N GLY A 381 -24.00 -31.54 -2.00
CA GLY A 381 -22.56 -31.23 -2.02
C GLY A 381 -22.10 -30.01 -1.20
N ILE A 382 -23.02 -29.30 -0.55
CA ILE A 382 -22.71 -28.13 0.31
C ILE A 382 -23.24 -28.37 1.72
N GLY A 383 -22.42 -28.11 2.73
CA GLY A 383 -22.80 -28.12 4.14
C GLY A 383 -22.39 -26.82 4.82
N GLU A 384 -23.26 -26.31 5.70
CA GLU A 384 -23.01 -25.08 6.45
C GLU A 384 -23.30 -25.28 7.94
N CYS A 385 -22.49 -24.68 8.81
CA CYS A 385 -22.63 -24.75 10.25
C CYS A 385 -22.20 -23.43 10.91
N GLY A 386 -22.91 -22.97 11.93
CA GLY A 386 -22.52 -21.78 12.69
C GLY A 386 -21.19 -22.01 13.43
N LEU A 387 -20.26 -21.07 13.31
CA LEU A 387 -18.95 -21.20 13.96
C LEU A 387 -19.08 -21.22 15.48
N ALA A 388 -19.93 -20.37 16.06
CA ALA A 388 -20.19 -20.32 17.50
C ALA A 388 -20.52 -21.71 18.10
N ASP A 389 -21.32 -22.52 17.41
CA ASP A 389 -21.72 -23.86 17.88
C ASP A 389 -20.56 -24.88 17.85
N CYS A 390 -19.56 -24.61 17.01
CA CYS A 390 -18.39 -25.46 16.81
C CYS A 390 -17.27 -25.16 17.80
N LEU A 391 -17.16 -23.92 18.27
CA LEU A 391 -16.06 -23.48 19.13
C LEU A 391 -16.09 -24.18 20.51
N PRO A 392 -14.93 -24.56 21.07
CA PRO A 392 -14.86 -25.05 22.44
C PRO A 392 -15.09 -23.91 23.44
N ALA A 393 -15.59 -24.24 24.63
CA ALA A 393 -15.69 -23.28 25.72
C ALA A 393 -14.30 -22.96 26.30
N GLY A 394 -14.14 -21.76 26.89
CA GLY A 394 -12.91 -21.38 27.61
C GLY A 394 -11.73 -21.01 26.71
N LEU A 395 -11.99 -20.48 25.50
CA LEU A 395 -10.97 -19.91 24.64
C LEU A 395 -10.26 -18.72 25.33
N PRO A 396 -8.99 -18.45 25.00
CA PRO A 396 -8.27 -17.30 25.54
C PRO A 396 -8.94 -15.99 25.14
N SER A 397 -8.80 -14.97 25.99
CA SER A 397 -9.26 -13.62 25.66
C SER A 397 -8.44 -13.03 24.50
N GLY A 398 -9.14 -12.58 23.46
CA GLY A 398 -8.54 -12.07 22.22
C GLY A 398 -8.59 -13.04 21.02
N PRO A 399 -8.02 -12.63 19.87
CA PRO A 399 -7.97 -13.46 18.66
C PRO A 399 -7.13 -14.74 18.86
N ALA A 400 -7.61 -15.85 18.29
CA ALA A 400 -6.92 -17.13 18.26
C ALA A 400 -6.85 -17.72 16.85
N ARG A 401 -5.81 -18.51 16.57
CA ARG A 401 -5.65 -19.21 15.30
C ARG A 401 -6.58 -20.41 15.24
N LEU A 402 -7.44 -20.45 14.23
CA LEU A 402 -8.31 -21.56 13.89
C LEU A 402 -7.69 -22.35 12.74
N ARG A 403 -7.57 -23.67 12.90
CA ARG A 403 -7.28 -24.59 11.81
C ARG A 403 -8.42 -25.58 11.64
N LEU A 404 -8.85 -25.76 10.41
CA LEU A 404 -9.89 -26.68 10.00
C LEU A 404 -9.30 -27.68 9.02
N GLU A 405 -9.64 -28.95 9.19
CA GLU A 405 -9.18 -30.03 8.34
C GLU A 405 -10.34 -30.95 8.00
N LEU A 406 -10.57 -31.16 6.70
CA LEU A 406 -11.56 -32.12 6.21
C LEU A 406 -11.04 -33.53 6.45
N LEU A 407 -11.85 -34.37 7.10
CA LEU A 407 -11.52 -35.78 7.32
C LEU A 407 -12.09 -36.65 6.20
N ALA A 408 -11.45 -37.80 5.99
CA ALA A 408 -11.92 -38.81 5.06
C ALA A 408 -13.29 -39.38 5.49
N PRO A 409 -14.12 -39.86 4.53
CA PRO A 409 -15.44 -40.42 4.85
C PRO A 409 -15.42 -41.76 5.61
N ASP A 410 -14.26 -42.41 5.75
CA ASP A 410 -14.10 -43.69 6.43
C ASP A 410 -14.11 -43.54 7.97
N ARG A 411 -14.14 -44.65 8.72
CA ARG A 411 -14.23 -44.61 10.20
C ARG A 411 -12.97 -44.03 10.85
N GLU A 412 -11.80 -44.20 10.23
CA GLU A 412 -10.54 -43.67 10.75
C GLU A 412 -10.48 -42.15 10.51
N ALA A 413 -10.20 -41.34 11.54
CA ALA A 413 -10.16 -39.88 11.44
C ALA A 413 -8.92 -39.36 10.69
N ARG A 414 -8.68 -39.87 9.47
CA ARG A 414 -7.56 -39.51 8.60
C ARG A 414 -7.88 -38.21 7.87
N SER A 415 -6.84 -37.40 7.65
CA SER A 415 -6.93 -36.17 6.87
C SER A 415 -7.24 -36.45 5.40
N ALA A 416 -8.12 -35.65 4.80
CA ALA A 416 -8.32 -35.59 3.35
C ALA A 416 -7.34 -34.64 2.64
N GLY A 417 -6.44 -33.98 3.39
CA GLY A 417 -5.45 -33.02 2.87
C GLY A 417 -5.98 -31.61 2.62
N ILE A 418 -7.30 -31.39 2.77
CA ILE A 418 -7.97 -30.09 2.61
C ILE A 418 -8.03 -29.39 3.96
N THR A 419 -7.44 -28.21 4.02
CA THR A 419 -7.28 -27.41 5.23
C THR A 419 -7.66 -25.96 5.03
N LEU A 420 -8.11 -25.30 6.10
CA LEU A 420 -8.33 -23.87 6.18
C LEU A 420 -7.80 -23.33 7.52
N GLY A 421 -6.91 -22.36 7.44
CA GLY A 421 -6.43 -21.55 8.56
C GLY A 421 -7.07 -20.17 8.50
N ALA A 422 -7.52 -19.70 9.66
CA ALA A 422 -8.12 -18.38 9.84
C ALA A 422 -7.85 -17.91 11.28
N PHE A 423 -8.24 -16.67 11.59
CA PHE A 423 -8.26 -16.17 12.96
C PHE A 423 -9.69 -15.94 13.41
N VAL A 424 -9.98 -16.27 14.66
CA VAL A 424 -11.29 -16.11 15.27
C VAL A 424 -11.17 -15.31 16.54
N TRP A 425 -12.03 -14.31 16.71
CA TRP A 425 -12.20 -13.59 17.95
C TRP A 425 -13.54 -13.97 18.57
N SER A 426 -13.54 -14.99 19.43
CA SER A 426 -14.77 -15.57 19.99
C SER A 426 -15.57 -14.61 20.87
N GLU A 427 -14.90 -13.65 21.49
CA GLU A 427 -15.51 -12.66 22.39
C GLU A 427 -15.99 -11.39 21.68
N PHE A 428 -15.82 -11.29 20.35
CA PHE A 428 -16.28 -10.14 19.59
C PHE A 428 -17.81 -10.07 19.59
N GLU A 429 -18.35 -8.92 19.99
CA GLU A 429 -19.79 -8.67 20.02
C GLU A 429 -20.23 -7.81 18.82
N ALA A 430 -19.56 -6.67 18.61
CA ALA A 430 -19.93 -5.72 17.55
C ALA A 430 -18.83 -4.67 17.31
N ALA A 431 -18.83 -4.07 16.11
CA ALA A 431 -18.14 -2.80 15.84
C ALA A 431 -19.18 -1.67 15.81
N ARG A 432 -19.03 -0.65 16.68
CA ARG A 432 -19.93 0.50 16.79
C ARG A 432 -19.16 1.81 16.79
N GLY A 433 -19.23 2.53 15.68
CA GLY A 433 -18.41 3.74 15.53
C GLY A 433 -16.93 3.40 15.70
N LEU A 434 -16.26 4.06 16.63
CA LEU A 434 -14.84 3.85 16.92
C LEU A 434 -14.57 2.63 17.79
N ASP A 435 -15.58 2.01 18.39
CA ASP A 435 -15.40 0.94 19.36
C ASP A 435 -15.58 -0.45 18.72
N VAL A 436 -14.59 -1.32 18.93
CA VAL A 436 -14.65 -2.76 18.72
C VAL A 436 -14.99 -3.40 20.06
N ILE A 437 -16.26 -3.73 20.25
CA ILE A 437 -16.83 -4.19 21.51
C ILE A 437 -16.65 -5.69 21.65
N CYS A 438 -16.08 -6.10 22.78
CA CYS A 438 -15.83 -7.48 23.16
C CYS A 438 -16.32 -7.74 24.59
N ALA A 439 -16.49 -9.01 24.94
CA ALA A 439 -16.88 -9.42 26.29
C ALA A 439 -15.82 -9.08 27.35
N ALA A 440 -14.54 -9.05 26.97
CA ALA A 440 -13.39 -8.72 27.82
C ALA A 440 -12.31 -7.94 27.05
N GLU A 441 -11.37 -7.33 27.79
CA GLU A 441 -10.15 -6.74 27.22
C GLU A 441 -9.25 -7.85 26.62
N PRO A 442 -8.78 -7.70 25.36
CA PRO A 442 -7.95 -8.71 24.70
C PRO A 442 -6.55 -8.78 25.33
N SER A 443 -6.27 -9.85 26.08
CA SER A 443 -5.01 -9.99 26.84
C SER A 443 -3.76 -10.15 25.97
N THR A 444 -3.94 -10.56 24.71
CA THR A 444 -2.86 -10.74 23.73
C THR A 444 -2.57 -9.47 22.91
N PHE A 445 -3.30 -8.38 23.13
CA PHE A 445 -3.09 -7.13 22.41
C PHE A 445 -1.72 -6.52 22.74
N LEU A 446 -1.00 -6.06 21.72
CA LEU A 446 0.34 -5.48 21.85
C LEU A 446 0.30 -4.00 21.47
N PRO A 447 0.16 -3.07 22.45
CA PRO A 447 0.11 -1.63 22.18
C PRO A 447 1.35 -1.11 21.44
N SER A 448 2.55 -1.63 21.76
CA SER A 448 3.81 -1.22 21.12
C SER A 448 3.93 -1.62 19.64
N HIS A 449 3.08 -2.53 19.16
CA HIS A 449 3.04 -2.98 17.77
C HIS A 449 1.76 -2.55 17.04
N SER A 450 0.84 -1.86 17.73
CA SER A 450 -0.44 -1.39 17.20
C SER A 450 -0.42 0.09 16.83
N GLN A 451 -1.35 0.52 15.96
CA GLN A 451 -1.45 1.91 15.44
C GLN A 451 -2.90 2.37 15.38
N HIS A 452 -3.16 3.58 15.85
CA HIS A 452 -4.50 4.20 15.90
C HIS A 452 -5.57 3.36 16.60
N VAL A 453 -5.14 2.51 17.54
CA VAL A 453 -6.02 1.66 18.32
C VAL A 453 -5.43 1.46 19.71
N SER A 454 -6.28 1.56 20.72
CA SER A 454 -5.94 1.32 22.12
C SER A 454 -6.91 0.33 22.74
N ALA A 455 -6.41 -0.50 23.65
CA ALA A 455 -7.27 -1.37 24.45
C ALA A 455 -8.01 -0.59 25.53
N PHE A 456 -9.20 -1.09 25.88
CA PHE A 456 -9.99 -0.67 27.03
C PHE A 456 -10.73 -1.88 27.61
N ASP A 457 -11.37 -1.74 28.77
CA ASP A 457 -11.98 -2.83 29.54
C ASP A 457 -12.96 -3.73 28.75
N ARG A 458 -13.54 -3.24 27.65
CA ARG A 458 -14.48 -3.99 26.80
C ARG A 458 -14.07 -4.06 25.32
N GLY A 459 -12.77 -4.05 25.03
CA GLY A 459 -12.27 -4.33 23.69
C GLY A 459 -11.24 -3.32 23.21
N LEU A 460 -11.38 -2.86 21.97
CA LEU A 460 -10.46 -1.90 21.35
C LEU A 460 -11.18 -0.64 20.88
N GLN A 461 -10.56 0.51 21.08
CA GLN A 461 -11.06 1.80 20.61
C GLN A 461 -10.11 2.35 19.56
N LEU A 462 -10.66 2.73 18.41
CA LEU A 462 -9.96 3.42 17.34
C LEU A 462 -9.70 4.88 17.73
N ASP A 463 -8.55 5.43 17.31
CA ASP A 463 -8.19 6.82 17.59
C ASP A 463 -9.24 7.81 17.03
N PRO A 464 -9.92 8.59 17.88
CA PRO A 464 -10.98 9.51 17.45
C PRO A 464 -10.50 10.64 16.54
N LYS A 465 -9.19 10.92 16.46
CA LYS A 465 -8.64 11.95 15.57
C LYS A 465 -8.88 11.64 14.09
N GLY A 466 -9.02 10.37 13.73
CA GLY A 466 -9.22 9.92 12.35
C GLY A 466 -8.08 10.29 11.40
N GLY A 467 -8.39 10.37 10.11
CA GLY A 467 -7.42 10.72 9.06
C GLY A 467 -6.60 9.54 8.50
N TYR A 468 -6.90 8.32 8.94
CA TYR A 468 -6.30 7.08 8.45
C TYR A 468 -7.38 6.16 7.84
N ALA A 469 -6.98 5.30 6.89
CA ALA A 469 -7.92 4.35 6.27
C ALA A 469 -8.18 3.12 7.15
N HIS A 470 -7.15 2.68 7.89
CA HIS A 470 -7.21 1.53 8.79
C HIS A 470 -6.36 1.78 10.03
N ALA A 471 -6.82 1.27 11.18
CA ALA A 471 -5.98 1.08 12.35
C ALA A 471 -5.32 -0.31 12.27
N LEU A 472 -4.11 -0.45 12.82
CA LEU A 472 -3.40 -1.71 12.89
C LEU A 472 -3.50 -2.25 14.33
N ALA A 473 -4.23 -3.35 14.53
CA ALA A 473 -4.27 -4.04 15.82
C ALA A 473 -3.33 -5.25 15.76
N ALA A 474 -2.29 -5.25 16.59
CA ALA A 474 -1.33 -6.34 16.70
C ALA A 474 -1.59 -7.17 17.96
N PHE A 475 -1.46 -8.49 17.83
CA PHE A 475 -1.68 -9.46 18.87
C PHE A 475 -0.54 -10.49 18.90
N GLU A 476 -0.23 -11.01 20.08
CA GLU A 476 0.60 -12.20 20.25
C GLU A 476 -0.27 -13.45 20.14
N ILE A 477 -0.10 -14.24 19.09
CA ILE A 477 -0.87 -15.46 18.85
C ILE A 477 0.11 -16.61 18.65
N GLU A 478 0.06 -17.60 19.55
CA GLU A 478 0.95 -18.78 19.49
C GLU A 478 2.46 -18.43 19.46
N GLY A 479 2.85 -17.32 20.10
CA GLY A 479 4.23 -16.81 20.13
C GLY A 479 4.66 -16.06 18.86
N GLU A 480 3.73 -15.83 17.92
CA GLU A 480 3.94 -15.04 16.72
C GLU A 480 3.22 -13.68 16.81
N LEU A 481 3.84 -12.64 16.25
CA LEU A 481 3.21 -11.34 16.08
C LEU A 481 2.25 -11.38 14.88
N VAL A 482 0.94 -11.25 15.13
CA VAL A 482 -0.10 -11.22 14.10
C VAL A 482 -0.80 -9.86 14.11
N SER A 483 -0.98 -9.25 12.94
CA SER A 483 -1.57 -7.90 12.83
C SER A 483 -2.77 -7.86 11.90
N PHE A 484 -3.82 -7.15 12.32
CA PHE A 484 -5.05 -6.97 11.56
C PHE A 484 -5.34 -5.49 11.29
N ARG A 485 -5.86 -5.19 10.11
CA ARG A 485 -6.30 -3.88 9.66
C ARG A 485 -7.78 -3.68 10.01
N LEU A 486 -8.04 -2.92 11.05
CA LEU A 486 -9.38 -2.49 11.44
C LEU A 486 -9.79 -1.29 10.58
N ALA A 487 -10.89 -1.45 9.85
CA ALA A 487 -11.50 -0.41 9.02
C ALA A 487 -11.80 0.88 9.81
N TRP A 488 -11.42 2.06 9.28
CA TRP A 488 -11.99 3.32 9.76
C TRP A 488 -13.52 3.30 9.57
N PRO A 489 -14.33 3.65 10.59
CA PRO A 489 -15.77 3.43 10.59
C PRO A 489 -16.56 4.56 9.94
N ASP A 490 -15.89 5.57 9.40
CA ASP A 490 -16.53 6.67 8.68
C ASP A 490 -15.90 6.93 7.30
N ILE A 491 -16.36 7.97 6.60
CA ILE A 491 -15.85 8.37 5.30
C ILE A 491 -14.41 8.86 5.46
N SER A 492 -13.52 8.36 4.61
CA SER A 492 -12.18 8.93 4.44
C SER A 492 -11.91 9.25 2.97
N LEU A 493 -11.21 10.37 2.76
CA LEU A 493 -10.81 10.84 1.45
C LEU A 493 -9.29 10.91 1.38
N VAL A 494 -8.75 10.39 0.30
CA VAL A 494 -7.31 10.38 0.05
C VAL A 494 -7.09 10.77 -1.40
N ARG A 495 -6.17 11.69 -1.65
CA ARG A 495 -5.65 11.96 -3.00
C ARG A 495 -4.38 11.15 -3.18
N LEU A 496 -4.33 10.34 -4.25
CA LEU A 496 -3.12 9.69 -4.71
C LEU A 496 -2.59 10.44 -5.93
N ARG A 497 -1.33 10.85 -5.87
CA ARG A 497 -0.63 11.46 -6.99
C ARG A 497 0.03 10.39 -7.87
N SER A 498 0.39 10.77 -9.09
CA SER A 498 1.07 9.88 -10.05
C SER A 498 2.44 9.38 -9.60
N ASP A 499 3.07 10.09 -8.65
CA ASP A 499 4.34 9.71 -8.00
C ASP A 499 4.14 8.75 -6.81
N GLY A 500 2.89 8.38 -6.50
CA GLY A 500 2.51 7.52 -5.38
C GLY A 500 2.36 8.25 -4.05
N VAL A 501 2.50 9.59 -4.01
CA VAL A 501 2.26 10.35 -2.78
C VAL A 501 0.78 10.31 -2.43
N VAL A 502 0.51 9.83 -1.21
CA VAL A 502 -0.81 9.73 -0.60
C VAL A 502 -1.02 10.97 0.27
N SER A 503 -2.12 11.69 0.11
CA SER A 503 -2.46 12.85 0.95
C SER A 503 -3.91 12.78 1.42
N PRO A 504 -4.17 12.79 2.75
CA PRO A 504 -5.54 12.83 3.25
C PRO A 504 -6.21 14.15 2.84
N MET A 505 -7.50 14.09 2.53
CA MET A 505 -8.31 15.25 2.17
C MET A 505 -9.43 15.47 3.19
N PRO A 506 -9.62 16.70 3.70
CA PRO A 506 -10.78 17.00 4.52
C PRO A 506 -12.06 17.01 3.67
N LEU A 507 -13.19 16.64 4.29
CA LEU A 507 -14.51 16.78 3.67
C LEU A 507 -14.79 18.26 3.33
N GLY A 508 -15.39 18.50 2.17
CA GLY A 508 -15.67 19.84 1.65
C GLY A 508 -14.44 20.58 1.09
N ALA A 509 -13.29 19.90 0.94
CA ALA A 509 -12.11 20.50 0.33
C ALA A 509 -12.40 21.01 -1.10
N ARG A 510 -11.81 22.15 -1.49
CA ARG A 510 -11.79 22.62 -2.88
C ARG A 510 -10.53 22.10 -3.55
N ILE A 511 -10.68 21.41 -4.66
CA ILE A 511 -9.55 20.91 -5.46
C ILE A 511 -9.45 21.67 -6.78
N GLY A 512 -8.28 22.24 -7.01
CA GLY A 512 -7.88 22.73 -8.34
C GLY A 512 -7.40 21.54 -9.16
N VAL A 513 -8.00 21.34 -10.33
CA VAL A 513 -7.61 20.26 -11.25
C VAL A 513 -6.93 20.87 -12.48
N GLY A 514 -5.61 20.70 -12.58
CA GLY A 514 -4.81 21.13 -13.73
C GLY A 514 -4.56 20.01 -14.75
N ALA A 515 -4.10 20.38 -15.95
CA ALA A 515 -3.71 19.40 -16.99
C ALA A 515 -2.53 18.50 -16.58
N ASP A 516 -1.69 18.96 -15.65
CA ASP A 516 -0.56 18.22 -15.09
C ASP A 516 -0.97 17.25 -13.96
N ASP A 517 -2.14 17.46 -13.33
CA ASP A 517 -2.68 16.62 -12.26
C ASP A 517 -3.43 15.37 -12.76
N ARG A 518 -3.61 15.25 -14.08
CA ARG A 518 -4.54 14.28 -14.71
C ARG A 518 -4.22 12.81 -14.44
N PHE A 519 -3.04 12.50 -13.92
CA PHE A 519 -2.54 11.15 -13.67
C PHE A 519 -2.64 10.71 -12.20
N GLY A 520 -3.33 11.47 -11.35
CA GLY A 520 -3.70 11.05 -9.99
C GLY A 520 -5.18 10.68 -9.87
N HIS A 521 -5.59 10.26 -8.67
CA HIS A 521 -6.99 10.01 -8.33
C HIS A 521 -7.35 10.45 -6.91
N VAL A 522 -8.66 10.51 -6.66
CA VAL A 522 -9.21 10.60 -5.31
C VAL A 522 -9.86 9.27 -4.94
N SER A 523 -9.35 8.63 -3.89
CA SER A 523 -9.95 7.45 -3.27
C SER A 523 -10.95 7.89 -2.22
N ILE A 524 -12.18 7.44 -2.38
CA ILE A 524 -13.28 7.63 -1.43
C ILE A 524 -13.54 6.29 -0.77
N ARG A 525 -13.31 6.20 0.53
CA ARG A 525 -13.68 5.01 1.31
C ARG A 525 -14.95 5.29 2.09
N CYS A 526 -15.94 4.41 1.95
CA CYS A 526 -17.21 4.48 2.65
C CYS A 526 -17.63 3.11 3.18
N PRO A 527 -17.84 2.96 4.50
CA PRO A 527 -18.33 1.70 5.08
C PRO A 527 -19.82 1.46 4.80
N ASP A 528 -20.60 2.49 4.44
CA ASP A 528 -22.01 2.37 4.06
C ASP A 528 -22.14 1.84 2.63
N ARG A 529 -22.27 0.52 2.50
CA ARG A 529 -22.38 -0.19 1.21
C ARG A 529 -23.61 0.22 0.37
N GLY A 530 -24.62 0.80 1.01
CA GLY A 530 -25.84 1.29 0.34
C GLY A 530 -25.79 2.77 -0.04
N ALA A 531 -24.70 3.47 0.24
CA ALA A 531 -24.55 4.88 -0.11
C ALA A 531 -24.50 5.08 -1.63
N SER A 532 -25.03 6.21 -2.09
CA SER A 532 -24.96 6.68 -3.48
C SER A 532 -23.96 7.83 -3.61
N LEU A 533 -23.43 8.02 -4.81
CA LEU A 533 -22.44 9.05 -5.10
C LEU A 533 -22.87 9.87 -6.32
N ARG A 534 -22.75 11.20 -6.20
CA ARG A 534 -22.99 12.15 -7.28
C ARG A 534 -21.67 12.82 -7.66
N VAL A 535 -21.22 12.63 -8.90
CA VAL A 535 -19.99 13.19 -9.45
C VAL A 535 -20.37 14.14 -10.59
N GLY A 536 -20.49 15.44 -10.30
CA GLY A 536 -21.05 16.41 -11.24
C GLY A 536 -22.51 16.07 -11.59
N ALA A 537 -22.78 15.80 -12.88
CA ALA A 537 -24.09 15.38 -13.35
C ALA A 537 -24.35 13.85 -13.25
N ARG A 538 -23.31 13.05 -13.01
CA ARG A 538 -23.40 11.57 -12.95
C ARG A 538 -23.89 11.12 -11.57
N HIS A 539 -24.78 10.14 -11.53
CA HIS A 539 -25.27 9.51 -10.31
C HIS A 539 -24.93 8.01 -10.30
N GLU A 540 -24.26 7.55 -9.25
CA GLU A 540 -23.86 6.18 -9.01
C GLU A 540 -24.67 5.67 -7.80
N ALA A 541 -25.57 4.71 -8.00
CA ALA A 541 -26.56 4.34 -6.98
C ALA A 541 -25.96 3.60 -5.77
N GLN A 542 -25.00 2.69 -5.99
CA GLN A 542 -24.38 1.88 -4.94
C GLN A 542 -22.89 1.60 -5.23
N PRO A 543 -22.05 2.63 -5.39
CA PRO A 543 -20.65 2.44 -5.76
C PRO A 543 -19.81 1.64 -4.75
N PHE A 544 -20.29 1.53 -3.50
CA PHE A 544 -19.59 0.85 -2.40
C PHE A 544 -20.12 -0.57 -2.10
N ALA A 545 -21.06 -1.09 -2.90
CA ALA A 545 -21.70 -2.38 -2.63
C ALA A 545 -20.73 -3.57 -2.76
N LEU A 546 -19.79 -3.48 -3.71
CA LEU A 546 -18.86 -4.55 -4.09
C LEU A 546 -17.42 -4.32 -3.62
N GLY A 547 -17.17 -3.19 -2.94
CA GLY A 547 -15.91 -2.79 -2.32
C GLY A 547 -16.13 -1.49 -1.55
N MET A 548 -15.50 -1.31 -0.38
CA MET A 548 -15.71 -0.11 0.44
C MET A 548 -15.04 1.14 -0.16
N THR A 549 -14.33 1.02 -1.28
CA THR A 549 -13.50 2.08 -1.86
C THR A 549 -13.93 2.36 -3.31
N ARG A 550 -14.04 3.65 -3.66
CA ARG A 550 -14.31 4.17 -5.00
C ARG A 550 -13.20 5.13 -5.41
N ASN A 551 -12.51 4.84 -6.52
CA ASN A 551 -11.38 5.65 -7.03
C ASN A 551 -11.80 6.49 -8.24
N ILE A 552 -11.80 7.82 -8.10
CA ILE A 552 -12.14 8.75 -9.18
C ILE A 552 -10.86 9.31 -9.79
N ALA A 553 -10.61 9.03 -11.07
CA ALA A 553 -9.47 9.60 -11.79
C ALA A 553 -9.60 11.14 -11.87
N ILE A 554 -8.50 11.87 -11.63
CA ILE A 554 -8.50 13.33 -11.73
C ILE A 554 -8.81 13.78 -13.16
N SER A 555 -8.40 13.00 -14.16
CA SER A 555 -8.74 13.22 -15.58
C SER A 555 -10.26 13.28 -15.84
N GLU A 556 -11.07 12.49 -15.11
CA GLU A 556 -12.54 12.57 -15.21
C GLU A 556 -13.08 13.90 -14.66
N LEU A 557 -12.32 14.61 -13.83
CA LEU A 557 -12.72 15.85 -13.18
C LEU A 557 -12.23 17.09 -13.95
N VAL A 558 -11.26 16.94 -14.85
CA VAL A 558 -10.70 18.05 -15.66
C VAL A 558 -11.83 18.72 -16.45
N GLY A 559 -11.95 20.05 -16.32
CA GLY A 559 -12.96 20.85 -17.02
C GLY A 559 -14.39 20.68 -16.50
N LYS A 560 -14.61 19.91 -15.43
CA LYS A 560 -15.89 19.85 -14.71
C LYS A 560 -15.87 20.82 -13.54
N THR A 561 -17.01 21.43 -13.25
CA THR A 561 -17.20 22.29 -12.07
C THR A 561 -18.34 21.77 -11.21
N GLY A 562 -18.21 21.85 -9.88
CA GLY A 562 -19.27 21.48 -8.94
C GLY A 562 -18.81 20.55 -7.81
N SER A 563 -19.76 20.16 -6.96
CA SER A 563 -19.49 19.33 -5.77
C SER A 563 -19.62 17.83 -6.08
N VAL A 564 -18.72 17.03 -5.51
CA VAL A 564 -18.90 15.58 -5.37
C VAL A 564 -19.60 15.32 -4.04
N VAL A 565 -20.76 14.67 -4.09
CA VAL A 565 -21.64 14.49 -2.93
C VAL A 565 -21.94 13.01 -2.73
N LEU A 566 -21.76 12.54 -1.50
CA LEU A 566 -22.17 11.21 -1.07
C LEU A 566 -23.47 11.31 -0.30
N ARG A 567 -24.44 10.47 -0.64
CA ARG A 567 -25.69 10.32 0.11
C ARG A 567 -25.75 8.94 0.74
N ARG A 568 -25.72 8.90 2.07
CA ARG A 568 -25.79 7.67 2.87
C ARG A 568 -27.14 6.98 2.69
N SER A 569 -27.20 5.69 2.99
CA SER A 569 -28.42 4.88 2.99
C SER A 569 -29.49 5.41 3.94
N ASN A 570 -29.09 6.08 5.03
CA ASN A 570 -30.00 6.77 5.95
C ASN A 570 -30.54 8.11 5.42
N GLY A 571 -30.12 8.53 4.22
CA GLY A 571 -30.57 9.75 3.55
C GLY A 571 -29.69 10.99 3.79
N ALA A 572 -28.72 10.95 4.71
CA ALA A 572 -27.83 12.08 4.98
C ALA A 572 -26.88 12.36 3.81
N GLU A 573 -26.72 13.63 3.45
CA GLU A 573 -25.79 14.07 2.40
C GLU A 573 -24.51 14.65 2.98
N VAL A 574 -23.37 14.29 2.38
CA VAL A 574 -22.04 14.76 2.75
C VAL A 574 -21.35 15.27 1.49
N VAL A 575 -20.97 16.55 1.48
CA VAL A 575 -20.12 17.10 0.42
C VAL A 575 -18.70 16.58 0.65
N LEU A 576 -18.20 15.76 -0.28
CA LEU A 576 -16.87 15.18 -0.19
C LEU A 576 -15.82 16.23 -0.56
N PHE A 577 -15.94 16.85 -1.73
CA PHE A 577 -15.07 17.93 -2.21
C PHE A 577 -15.72 18.71 -3.35
N GLU A 578 -15.20 19.89 -3.66
CA GLU A 578 -15.63 20.78 -4.75
C GLU A 578 -14.52 20.88 -5.82
N ILE A 579 -14.89 20.76 -7.10
CA ILE A 579 -13.96 20.89 -8.23
C ILE A 579 -14.00 22.34 -8.75
N VAL A 580 -12.83 22.97 -8.83
CA VAL A 580 -12.66 24.34 -9.32
C VAL A 580 -11.59 24.43 -10.42
N ASP A 581 -11.85 25.20 -11.47
CA ASP A 581 -10.83 25.54 -12.48
C ASP A 581 -9.83 26.54 -11.90
N ALA A 582 -8.52 26.36 -12.08
CA ALA A 582 -7.53 27.36 -11.71
C ALA A 582 -7.38 28.45 -12.79
N LEU A 583 -7.04 29.68 -12.40
CA LEU A 583 -6.78 30.80 -13.32
C LEU A 583 -5.34 31.28 -13.21
N GLN A 584 -4.66 31.36 -14.37
CA GLN A 584 -3.33 31.93 -14.45
C GLN A 584 -3.36 33.46 -14.63
N PRO A 585 -2.76 34.23 -13.69
CA PRO A 585 -2.55 35.65 -13.92
C PRO A 585 -1.47 35.85 -14.98
N THR A 586 -1.69 36.81 -15.87
CA THR A 586 -0.69 37.27 -16.85
C THR A 586 0.31 38.24 -16.22
N ARG A 587 -0.08 38.87 -15.10
CA ARG A 587 0.73 39.78 -14.29
C ARG A 587 0.23 39.75 -12.85
N PHE A 588 1.14 39.83 -11.89
CA PHE A 588 0.84 39.95 -10.48
C PHE A 588 1.92 40.81 -9.80
N ASP A 589 1.53 41.91 -9.18
CA ASP A 589 2.42 42.82 -8.45
C ASP A 589 1.92 43.02 -7.03
N LEU A 590 2.79 42.87 -6.04
CA LEU A 590 2.49 43.14 -4.65
C LEU A 590 3.24 44.38 -4.17
N ARG A 591 2.53 45.33 -3.54
CA ARG A 591 3.14 46.51 -2.96
C ARG A 591 2.55 46.88 -1.60
N PRO A 592 3.35 47.47 -0.68
CA PRO A 592 2.83 48.00 0.57
C PRO A 592 2.03 49.28 0.31
N VAL A 593 0.98 49.50 1.10
CA VAL A 593 0.19 50.74 1.16
C VAL A 593 0.03 51.20 2.61
N ARG A 594 -0.44 52.44 2.85
CA ARG A 594 -0.48 53.03 4.21
C ARG A 594 -1.18 52.17 5.27
N VAL A 595 -2.18 51.38 4.88
CA VAL A 595 -3.02 50.60 5.81
C VAL A 595 -2.83 49.08 5.60
N GLY A 596 -1.85 48.64 4.80
CA GLY A 596 -1.63 47.20 4.55
C GLY A 596 -0.93 46.91 3.23
N VAL A 597 -1.50 46.01 2.42
CA VAL A 597 -0.92 45.59 1.12
C VAL A 597 -1.91 45.74 -0.01
N GLN A 598 -1.41 46.00 -1.21
CA GLN A 598 -2.20 46.00 -2.43
C GLN A 598 -1.57 45.05 -3.44
N ALA A 599 -2.37 44.08 -3.89
CA ALA A 599 -2.04 43.19 -4.98
C ALA A 599 -2.74 43.70 -6.26
N THR A 600 -1.97 43.94 -7.31
CA THR A 600 -2.51 44.26 -8.64
C THR A 600 -2.29 43.05 -9.53
N PHE A 601 -3.34 42.53 -10.16
CA PHE A 601 -3.21 41.38 -11.04
C PHE A 601 -4.11 41.49 -12.26
N ALA A 602 -3.67 40.89 -13.36
CA ALA A 602 -4.40 40.80 -14.61
C ALA A 602 -4.57 39.34 -15.02
N ILE A 603 -5.72 39.01 -15.64
CA ILE A 603 -5.98 37.69 -16.22
C ILE A 603 -6.41 37.81 -17.69
N GLY A 604 -6.45 36.69 -18.42
CA GLY A 604 -6.81 36.69 -19.85
C GLY A 604 -8.27 37.02 -20.18
N THR A 605 -9.15 37.11 -19.18
CA THR A 605 -10.61 37.29 -19.33
C THR A 605 -11.13 38.43 -18.45
N ALA A 606 -12.29 39.01 -18.77
CA ALA A 606 -12.92 40.01 -17.91
C ALA A 606 -13.29 39.40 -16.55
N ILE A 607 -13.20 40.21 -15.49
CA ILE A 607 -13.45 39.82 -14.10
C ILE A 607 -14.80 40.38 -13.66
N ASP A 608 -15.66 39.52 -13.14
CA ASP A 608 -16.95 39.94 -12.55
C ASP A 608 -16.87 40.07 -11.03
N ALA A 609 -16.09 39.24 -10.35
CA ALA A 609 -15.91 39.36 -8.90
C ALA A 609 -14.54 38.81 -8.45
N VAL A 610 -14.09 39.25 -7.28
CA VAL A 610 -12.89 38.72 -6.61
C VAL A 610 -13.24 38.27 -5.20
N ALA A 611 -12.54 37.27 -4.70
CA ALA A 611 -12.71 36.77 -3.35
C ALA A 611 -11.38 36.45 -2.68
N VAL A 612 -11.38 36.48 -1.36
CA VAL A 612 -10.27 36.05 -0.52
C VAL A 612 -10.79 34.98 0.44
N GLU A 613 -10.24 33.77 0.33
CA GLU A 613 -10.41 32.73 1.33
C GLU A 613 -9.36 32.97 2.42
N ALA A 614 -9.81 33.44 3.58
CA ALA A 614 -8.97 33.71 4.73
C ALA A 614 -8.91 32.47 5.60
N GLU A 615 -7.69 32.10 6.02
CA GLU A 615 -7.44 31.01 6.97
C GLU A 615 -6.57 31.54 8.10
N ASP A 616 -6.98 31.27 9.35
CA ASP A 616 -6.21 31.61 10.55
C ASP A 616 -5.32 30.47 11.04
N GLU A 617 -4.48 30.74 12.05
CA GLU A 617 -3.60 29.75 12.67
C GLU A 617 -4.35 28.58 13.33
N MET A 618 -5.65 28.71 13.60
CA MET A 618 -6.50 27.66 14.18
C MET A 618 -7.18 26.80 13.10
N GLY A 619 -6.96 27.12 11.82
CA GLY A 619 -7.54 26.42 10.68
C GLY A 619 -8.97 26.84 10.34
N PHE A 620 -9.52 27.88 10.99
CA PHE A 620 -10.82 28.40 10.63
C PHE A 620 -10.74 29.11 9.29
N ARG A 621 -11.70 28.80 8.41
CA ARG A 621 -11.77 29.37 7.06
C ARG A 621 -13.01 30.24 6.91
N SER A 622 -12.82 31.40 6.30
CA SER A 622 -13.88 32.29 5.88
C SER A 622 -13.68 32.73 4.43
N PHE A 623 -14.77 32.91 3.70
CA PHE A 623 -14.73 33.25 2.28
C PHE A 623 -15.38 34.61 2.06
N HIS A 624 -14.60 35.60 1.62
CA HIS A 624 -15.04 36.99 1.51
C HIS A 624 -15.04 37.44 0.05
N GLU A 625 -16.17 37.99 -0.41
CA GLU A 625 -16.44 38.26 -1.82
C GLU A 625 -16.60 39.77 -2.10
N ILE A 626 -16.13 40.24 -3.26
CA ILE A 626 -16.40 41.58 -3.79
C ILE A 626 -16.91 41.45 -5.22
N ALA A 627 -18.12 41.94 -5.47
CA ALA A 627 -18.62 42.16 -6.82
C ALA A 627 -17.91 43.38 -7.44
N LEU A 628 -17.40 43.22 -8.65
CA LEU A 628 -16.83 44.29 -9.48
C LEU A 628 -17.69 44.55 -10.72
N GLY A 629 -18.27 43.48 -11.27
CA GLY A 629 -19.20 43.47 -12.39
C GLY A 629 -20.66 43.55 -11.95
N ARG A 630 -21.55 43.04 -12.81
CA ARG A 630 -23.00 43.19 -12.64
C ARG A 630 -23.61 42.15 -11.71
N ARG A 631 -22.94 41.02 -11.48
CA ARG A 631 -23.52 39.93 -10.70
C ARG A 631 -23.28 40.15 -9.20
N PRO A 632 -24.31 40.04 -8.36
CA PRO A 632 -24.14 40.18 -6.92
C PRO A 632 -23.28 39.05 -6.33
N VAL A 633 -22.73 39.32 -5.15
CA VAL A 633 -22.05 38.34 -4.29
C VAL A 633 -22.94 37.99 -3.10
N ARG A 634 -22.70 36.87 -2.43
CA ARG A 634 -23.60 36.36 -1.38
C ARG A 634 -23.47 37.16 -0.08
N GLN A 635 -22.28 37.69 0.18
CA GLN A 635 -21.97 38.44 1.40
C GLN A 635 -21.34 39.77 1.07
N ALA A 636 -21.61 40.79 1.90
CA ALA A 636 -20.92 42.06 1.82
C ALA A 636 -19.45 41.89 2.20
N ALA A 637 -18.57 42.58 1.48
CA ALA A 637 -17.15 42.55 1.77
C ALA A 637 -16.87 43.19 3.13
N PRO A 638 -15.99 42.59 3.95
CA PRO A 638 -15.60 43.21 5.21
C PRO A 638 -14.78 44.48 4.96
N ASP A 639 -14.78 45.42 5.91
CA ASP A 639 -14.16 46.75 5.75
C ASP A 639 -12.66 46.71 5.43
N TRP A 640 -12.00 45.60 5.76
CA TRP A 640 -10.58 45.36 5.50
C TRP A 640 -10.28 44.91 4.07
N LEU A 641 -11.27 44.48 3.30
CA LEU A 641 -11.13 43.96 1.95
C LEU A 641 -11.73 44.96 0.95
N ARG A 642 -10.93 45.44 -0.01
CA ARG A 642 -11.41 46.33 -1.07
C ARG A 642 -10.85 45.89 -2.41
N ALA A 643 -11.64 46.00 -3.47
CA ALA A 643 -11.18 45.72 -4.82
C ALA A 643 -11.80 46.73 -5.78
N ALA A 644 -11.04 47.09 -6.81
CA ALA A 644 -11.50 47.93 -7.91
C ALA A 644 -10.77 47.54 -9.20
N PHE A 645 -11.38 47.80 -10.35
CA PHE A 645 -10.67 47.71 -11.62
C PHE A 645 -9.52 48.71 -11.67
N SER A 646 -8.41 48.29 -12.28
CA SER A 646 -7.26 49.16 -12.53
C SER A 646 -7.58 50.03 -13.75
N GLY A 647 -8.06 51.25 -13.51
CA GLY A 647 -8.52 52.13 -14.58
C GLY A 647 -9.78 51.61 -15.26
N ASN A 648 -9.76 51.49 -16.60
CA ASN A 648 -10.90 51.05 -17.41
C ASN A 648 -10.79 49.59 -17.89
N ASP A 649 -9.74 48.86 -17.52
CA ASP A 649 -9.57 47.47 -17.93
C ASP A 649 -10.29 46.52 -16.96
N THR A 650 -11.34 45.85 -17.43
CA THR A 650 -12.11 44.88 -16.63
C THR A 650 -11.35 43.57 -16.39
N ARG A 651 -10.16 43.42 -16.97
CA ARG A 651 -9.28 42.25 -16.80
C ARG A 651 -8.22 42.45 -15.73
N GLU A 652 -8.04 43.68 -15.26
CA GLU A 652 -7.04 44.04 -14.25
C GLU A 652 -7.72 44.55 -12.98
N VAL A 653 -7.35 43.99 -11.83
CA VAL A 653 -7.92 44.34 -10.53
C VAL A 653 -6.83 44.75 -9.55
N ALA A 654 -7.09 45.82 -8.83
CA ALA A 654 -6.33 46.23 -7.65
C ALA A 654 -7.08 45.77 -6.38
N LEU A 655 -6.58 44.70 -5.76
CA LEU A 655 -7.07 44.15 -4.49
C LEU A 655 -6.28 44.76 -3.34
N THR A 656 -6.95 45.46 -2.44
CA THR A 656 -6.35 46.13 -1.28
C THR A 656 -6.80 45.43 0.00
N ILE A 657 -5.83 45.00 0.80
CA ILE A 657 -6.01 44.40 2.11
C ILE A 657 -5.55 45.43 3.16
N ALA A 658 -6.49 45.96 3.93
CA ALA A 658 -6.18 46.72 5.12
C ALA A 658 -5.79 45.73 6.23
N GLN A 659 -4.49 45.60 6.49
CA GLN A 659 -3.98 44.60 7.40
C GLN A 659 -4.40 44.91 8.83
N ARG A 660 -4.88 43.89 9.53
CA ARG A 660 -5.37 44.00 10.91
C ARG A 660 -4.26 43.76 11.93
N PRO A 661 -4.42 44.22 13.19
CA PRO A 661 -3.59 43.76 14.31
C PRO A 661 -3.70 42.24 14.48
N ALA A 662 -2.64 41.60 14.97
CA ALA A 662 -2.57 40.15 15.16
C ALA A 662 -3.30 39.63 16.42
N ASP A 663 -4.47 40.19 16.74
CA ASP A 663 -5.26 39.84 17.93
C ASP A 663 -5.68 38.36 17.98
N GLN A 664 -5.81 37.72 16.82
CA GLN A 664 -6.14 36.30 16.66
C GLN A 664 -4.98 35.43 16.15
N GLY A 665 -3.81 36.02 15.90
CA GLY A 665 -2.66 35.38 15.26
C GLY A 665 -2.47 35.79 13.79
N LEU A 666 -1.60 35.08 13.07
CA LEU A 666 -1.42 35.27 11.63
C LEU A 666 -2.63 34.75 10.84
N MET A 667 -2.94 35.42 9.74
CA MET A 667 -3.92 34.95 8.77
C MET A 667 -3.37 35.10 7.35
N VAL A 668 -3.62 34.09 6.52
CA VAL A 668 -3.25 34.05 5.09
C VAL A 668 -4.53 34.05 4.25
N GLY A 669 -4.54 34.88 3.20
CA GLY A 669 -5.66 35.00 2.27
C GLY A 669 -5.32 34.46 0.90
N ARG A 670 -5.95 33.37 0.47
CA ARG A 670 -5.83 32.84 -0.91
C ARG A 670 -6.76 33.61 -1.84
N VAL A 671 -6.26 33.99 -3.01
CA VAL A 671 -7.00 34.85 -3.95
C VAL A 671 -7.80 34.01 -4.94
N PHE A 672 -9.08 34.34 -5.09
CA PHE A 672 -10.02 33.73 -6.03
C PHE A 672 -10.63 34.80 -6.93
N VAL A 673 -10.96 34.39 -8.15
CA VAL A 673 -11.59 35.25 -9.15
C VAL A 673 -12.79 34.55 -9.76
N ARG A 674 -13.86 35.30 -10.00
CA ARG A 674 -15.00 34.89 -10.81
C ARG A 674 -14.93 35.63 -12.15
N PRO A 675 -14.59 34.95 -13.25
CA PRO A 675 -14.62 35.54 -14.58
C PRO A 675 -16.03 36.00 -14.97
N GLU A 676 -16.11 37.02 -15.81
CA GLU A 676 -17.36 37.38 -16.47
C GLU A 676 -17.77 36.25 -17.44
N SER A 677 -19.00 35.77 -17.31
CA SER A 677 -19.49 34.62 -18.07
C SER A 677 -20.99 34.67 -18.24
N ALA A 678 -21.45 34.20 -19.40
CA ALA A 678 -22.87 33.99 -19.68
C ALA A 678 -23.47 32.83 -18.86
N ASN A 679 -22.64 31.90 -18.37
CA ASN A 679 -23.10 30.80 -17.54
C ASN A 679 -23.17 31.23 -16.06
N ALA A 680 -24.38 31.26 -15.52
CA ALA A 680 -24.62 31.61 -14.12
C ALA A 680 -24.00 30.61 -13.14
N GLU A 681 -23.69 29.38 -13.57
CA GLU A 681 -23.09 28.33 -12.74
C GLU A 681 -21.55 28.37 -12.68
N GLN A 682 -20.87 29.23 -13.47
CA GLN A 682 -19.42 29.37 -13.33
C GLN A 682 -19.05 29.97 -11.97
N GLY A 683 -18.32 29.17 -11.17
CA GLY A 683 -17.95 29.45 -9.79
C GLY A 683 -16.62 30.19 -9.62
N TRP A 684 -16.18 30.27 -8.37
CA TRP A 684 -14.91 30.88 -7.96
C TRP A 684 -13.72 30.04 -8.40
N ARG A 685 -12.70 30.68 -8.96
CA ARG A 685 -11.49 30.05 -9.48
C ARG A 685 -10.24 30.55 -8.74
N PRO A 686 -9.42 29.68 -8.13
CA PRO A 686 -8.19 30.11 -7.44
C PRO A 686 -7.16 30.64 -8.43
N LEU A 687 -6.39 31.66 -8.04
CA LEU A 687 -5.24 32.12 -8.83
C LEU A 687 -4.04 31.19 -8.64
N ARG A 688 -3.52 30.65 -9.75
CA ARG A 688 -2.31 29.81 -9.78
C ARG A 688 -1.49 30.03 -11.03
N ASN A 689 -0.16 29.93 -10.95
CA ASN A 689 0.68 29.97 -12.16
C ASN A 689 0.66 28.63 -12.90
N GLY A 690 1.31 28.57 -14.08
CA GLY A 690 1.36 27.34 -14.89
C GLY A 690 2.04 26.14 -14.21
N ARG A 691 2.79 26.34 -13.12
CA ARG A 691 3.41 25.28 -12.30
C ARG A 691 2.49 24.80 -11.16
N GLY A 692 1.36 25.47 -10.95
CA GLY A 692 0.43 25.20 -9.83
C GLY A 692 0.72 25.99 -8.56
N ASP A 693 1.65 26.95 -8.59
CA ASP A 693 1.99 27.75 -7.40
C ASP A 693 0.82 28.66 -7.02
N THR A 694 0.56 28.78 -5.72
CA THR A 694 -0.59 29.53 -5.20
C THR A 694 -0.26 31.00 -5.01
N TYR A 695 -1.19 31.88 -5.39
CA TYR A 695 -1.15 33.31 -5.05
C TYR A 695 -1.94 33.57 -3.76
N ALA A 696 -1.24 34.02 -2.72
CA ALA A 696 -1.80 34.30 -1.41
C ALA A 696 -1.19 35.55 -0.76
N LEU A 697 -1.91 36.16 0.17
CA LEU A 697 -1.58 37.47 0.75
C LEU A 697 -1.59 37.42 2.29
N PRO A 698 -0.68 38.13 2.97
CA PRO A 698 -0.75 38.28 4.43
C PRO A 698 -1.88 39.25 4.81
N LEU A 699 -2.81 38.81 5.66
CA LEU A 699 -3.94 39.62 6.11
C LEU A 699 -3.66 40.41 7.40
N VAL A 700 -2.51 40.13 8.02
CA VAL A 700 -2.09 40.69 9.31
C VAL A 700 -0.76 41.42 9.15
N ALA A 701 -0.61 42.54 9.86
CA ALA A 701 0.57 43.37 9.74
C ALA A 701 1.78 42.71 10.43
N PRO A 702 2.93 42.52 9.73
CA PRO A 702 4.06 41.75 10.25
C PRO A 702 4.59 42.25 11.60
N HIS A 703 4.62 43.57 11.79
CA HIS A 703 5.14 44.20 13.00
C HIS A 703 4.27 43.95 14.25
N SER A 704 3.01 43.52 14.09
CA SER A 704 2.11 43.20 15.22
C SER A 704 2.21 41.75 15.69
N LEU A 705 2.92 40.88 14.96
CA LEU A 705 2.99 39.44 15.24
C LEU A 705 3.82 39.08 16.48
N SER A 706 4.63 40.02 16.99
CA SER A 706 5.35 39.85 18.26
C SER A 706 4.40 39.72 19.45
N ASP A 707 3.25 40.38 19.37
CA ASP A 707 2.28 40.47 20.46
C ASP A 707 1.11 39.49 20.27
N ALA A 708 1.17 38.67 19.22
CA ALA A 708 0.13 37.72 18.88
C ALA A 708 0.06 36.53 19.86
N PRO A 709 -1.14 35.99 20.15
CA PRO A 709 -1.34 34.93 21.13
C PRO A 709 -0.44 33.70 20.93
N VAL A 710 -0.02 33.06 22.01
CA VAL A 710 0.77 31.80 21.99
C VAL A 710 0.00 30.62 22.62
N ASP A 711 -1.29 30.80 22.88
CA ASP A 711 -2.20 29.73 23.27
C ASP A 711 -2.38 28.72 22.13
N PHE A 712 -2.76 27.48 22.46
CA PHE A 712 -2.89 26.40 21.46
C PHE A 712 -1.66 26.26 20.55
N ILE A 713 -0.47 26.45 21.11
CA ILE A 713 0.78 26.61 20.36
C ILE A 713 1.06 25.50 19.35
N GLN A 714 0.70 24.26 19.71
CA GLN A 714 0.84 23.11 18.83
C GLN A 714 0.02 23.28 17.55
N THR A 715 -1.28 23.52 17.68
CA THR A 715 -2.20 23.70 16.54
C THR A 715 -1.74 24.84 15.65
N ARG A 716 -1.37 25.98 16.24
CA ARG A 716 -0.88 27.15 15.51
C ARG A 716 0.40 26.85 14.73
N PHE A 717 1.35 26.16 15.36
CA PHE A 717 2.62 25.81 14.72
C PHE A 717 2.45 24.77 13.61
N GLU A 718 1.57 23.79 13.79
CA GLU A 718 1.23 22.80 12.75
C GLU A 718 0.59 23.48 11.53
N THR A 719 -0.32 24.43 11.74
CA THR A 719 -0.90 25.24 10.68
C THR A 719 0.16 26.03 9.91
N LEU A 720 1.09 26.69 10.61
CA LEU A 720 2.21 27.41 9.97
C LEU A 720 3.10 26.46 9.15
N CYS A 721 3.39 25.27 9.67
CA CYS A 721 4.19 24.27 8.95
C CYS A 721 3.47 23.76 7.69
N ARG A 722 2.14 23.59 7.74
CA ARG A 722 1.33 23.29 6.56
C ARG A 722 1.44 24.41 5.53
N TRP A 723 1.26 25.67 5.93
CA TRP A 723 1.42 26.80 5.01
C TRP A 723 2.83 26.87 4.42
N LEU A 724 3.89 26.66 5.21
CA LEU A 724 5.27 26.62 4.72
C LEU A 724 5.60 25.41 3.83
N SER A 725 4.71 24.42 3.80
CA SER A 725 4.79 23.28 2.88
C SER A 725 4.07 23.56 1.55
N ASP A 726 3.19 24.56 1.48
CA ASP A 726 2.61 25.04 0.21
C ASP A 726 3.70 25.59 -0.72
N CYS A 727 3.45 25.52 -2.04
CA CYS A 727 4.27 26.21 -3.04
C CYS A 727 3.62 27.54 -3.42
N TYR A 728 4.20 28.65 -2.97
CA TYR A 728 3.74 30.01 -3.30
C TYR A 728 4.48 30.56 -4.52
N ALA A 729 3.77 31.34 -5.33
CA ALA A 729 4.40 32.07 -6.43
C ALA A 729 5.43 33.06 -5.88
N SER A 730 6.55 33.25 -6.60
CA SER A 730 7.62 34.17 -6.18
C SER A 730 7.10 35.59 -5.92
N ASP A 731 6.15 36.03 -6.73
CA ASP A 731 5.59 37.39 -6.73
C ASP A 731 4.81 37.71 -5.44
N CYS A 732 4.30 36.69 -4.74
CA CYS A 732 3.59 36.87 -3.47
C CYS A 732 4.39 36.35 -2.27
N TRP A 733 5.46 35.60 -2.51
CA TRP A 733 6.36 35.13 -1.45
C TRP A 733 7.37 36.23 -1.05
N LEU A 734 8.08 36.78 -2.04
CA LEU A 734 9.13 37.77 -1.88
C LEU A 734 8.55 39.20 -1.75
N ASP A 735 9.42 40.18 -1.48
CA ASP A 735 9.14 41.63 -1.54
C ASP A 735 7.78 42.09 -0.99
N HIS A 736 7.73 42.31 0.34
CA HIS A 736 6.50 42.67 1.08
C HIS A 736 5.43 41.56 1.11
N GLY A 737 5.75 40.37 0.60
CA GLY A 737 4.93 39.17 0.60
C GLY A 737 4.93 38.38 1.91
N LEU A 738 4.52 37.11 1.78
CA LEU A 738 4.25 36.19 2.89
C LEU A 738 5.48 35.89 3.76
N GLU A 739 6.70 35.91 3.20
CA GLU A 739 7.94 35.60 3.92
C GLU A 739 8.11 36.43 5.20
N ARG A 740 7.77 37.72 5.14
CA ARG A 740 7.96 38.69 6.23
C ARG A 740 7.03 38.46 7.42
N SER A 741 5.92 37.75 7.21
CA SER A 741 4.96 37.42 8.27
C SER A 741 5.13 35.97 8.74
N LEU A 742 5.19 35.02 7.80
CA LEU A 742 5.22 33.59 8.09
C LEU A 742 6.50 33.17 8.81
N LEU A 743 7.68 33.50 8.28
CA LEU A 743 8.94 33.00 8.85
C LEU A 743 9.22 33.52 10.27
N PRO A 744 9.06 34.82 10.58
CA PRO A 744 9.24 35.30 11.94
C PRO A 744 8.25 34.69 12.93
N ARG A 745 6.98 34.55 12.53
CA ARG A 745 5.94 33.94 13.37
C ARG A 745 6.22 32.46 13.62
N TRP A 746 6.62 31.72 12.59
CA TRP A 746 7.03 30.32 12.68
C TRP A 746 8.24 30.13 13.60
N ARG A 747 9.28 30.95 13.46
CA ARG A 747 10.45 30.92 14.36
C ARG A 747 10.08 31.26 15.80
N SER A 748 9.19 32.23 16.02
CA SER A 748 8.73 32.63 17.35
C SER A 748 8.00 31.48 18.06
N LEU A 749 6.95 30.91 17.43
CA LEU A 749 6.20 29.80 18.02
C LEU A 749 7.05 28.55 18.19
N GLY A 750 7.85 28.20 17.18
CA GLY A 750 8.74 27.04 17.28
C GLY A 750 9.82 27.22 18.35
N GLY A 751 10.32 28.43 18.56
CA GLY A 751 11.27 28.75 19.63
C GLY A 751 10.67 28.56 21.02
N VAL A 752 9.40 28.93 21.21
CA VAL A 752 8.66 28.64 22.45
C VAL A 752 8.50 27.12 22.62
N ILE A 753 8.13 26.38 21.57
CA ILE A 753 8.02 24.90 21.61
C ILE A 753 9.37 24.27 21.96
N ALA A 754 10.47 24.72 21.36
CA ALA A 754 11.81 24.20 21.63
C ALA A 754 12.23 24.36 23.10
N GLY A 755 11.71 25.39 23.80
CA GLY A 755 11.93 25.60 25.22
C GLY A 755 11.11 24.69 26.16
N LEU A 756 10.10 23.98 25.65
CA LEU A 756 9.24 23.12 26.45
C LEU A 756 9.81 21.68 26.59
N PRO A 757 9.71 21.05 27.77
CA PRO A 757 10.14 19.66 27.96
C PRO A 757 9.41 18.69 27.02
N LEU A 758 10.15 17.77 26.38
CA LEU A 758 9.65 16.73 25.47
C LEU A 758 8.92 17.23 24.21
N ALA A 759 8.76 18.54 24.02
CA ALA A 759 8.02 19.13 22.91
C ALA A 759 8.78 19.09 21.57
N GLY A 760 10.04 18.67 21.56
CA GLY A 760 10.79 18.38 20.34
C GLY A 760 10.09 17.38 19.41
N GLY A 761 9.26 16.48 19.95
CA GLY A 761 8.43 15.58 19.15
C GLY A 761 7.43 16.31 18.25
N LEU A 762 6.87 17.43 18.70
CA LEU A 762 5.97 18.26 17.90
C LEU A 762 6.69 18.90 16.72
N LEU A 763 7.90 19.43 16.96
CA LEU A 763 8.76 19.99 15.90
C LEU A 763 9.17 18.92 14.88
N MET A 764 9.52 17.72 15.33
CA MET A 764 9.84 16.61 14.44
C MET A 764 8.65 16.19 13.58
N ARG A 765 7.45 16.05 14.18
CA ARG A 765 6.24 15.71 13.43
C ARG A 765 5.90 16.77 12.38
N ALA A 766 6.02 18.04 12.75
CA ALA A 766 5.78 19.15 11.84
C ALA A 766 6.78 19.20 10.67
N ALA A 767 8.02 18.71 10.86
CA ALA A 767 9.03 18.59 9.80
C ALA A 767 8.65 17.58 8.71
N LEU A 768 7.79 16.62 9.03
CA LEU A 768 7.39 15.51 8.16
C LEU A 768 6.04 15.74 7.47
N VAL A 769 5.43 16.92 7.66
CA VAL A 769 4.21 17.29 6.93
C VAL A 769 4.52 17.29 5.43
N PRO A 770 3.81 16.47 4.62
CA PRO A 770 4.03 16.43 3.19
C PRO A 770 3.55 17.75 2.54
N ALA A 771 4.13 18.08 1.40
CA ALA A 771 3.63 19.18 0.59
C ALA A 771 2.18 18.89 0.14
N PRO A 772 1.33 19.91 -0.02
CA PRO A 772 -0.04 19.71 -0.50
C PRO A 772 -0.07 19.00 -1.84
N GLY A 773 -1.06 18.13 -2.04
CA GLY A 773 -1.17 17.29 -3.23
C GLY A 773 -1.19 18.04 -4.58
N GLU A 774 -1.53 19.33 -4.55
CA GLU A 774 -1.62 20.23 -5.71
C GLU A 774 -0.30 20.93 -6.08
N THR A 775 0.76 20.75 -5.29
CA THR A 775 2.06 21.38 -5.56
C THR A 775 2.85 20.61 -6.61
N SER A 776 3.75 21.26 -7.35
CA SER A 776 4.62 20.56 -8.30
C SER A 776 5.37 19.39 -7.62
N PRO A 777 5.51 18.21 -8.27
CA PRO A 777 6.38 17.12 -7.78
C PRO A 777 7.82 17.55 -7.52
N SER A 778 8.28 18.62 -8.17
CA SER A 778 9.63 19.17 -7.97
C SER A 778 9.74 20.10 -6.76
N TRP A 779 8.64 20.39 -6.07
CA TRP A 779 8.65 21.28 -4.92
C TRP A 779 9.19 20.59 -3.67
N VAL A 780 10.11 21.28 -2.99
CA VAL A 780 10.59 20.89 -1.68
C VAL A 780 10.24 22.02 -0.69
N PRO A 781 9.58 21.71 0.44
CA PRO A 781 9.24 22.71 1.45
C PRO A 781 10.43 23.57 1.83
N MET A 782 10.18 24.86 2.06
CA MET A 782 11.27 25.82 2.05
C MET A 782 12.17 25.80 3.28
N VAL A 783 11.62 25.45 4.43
CA VAL A 783 12.30 25.48 5.73
C VAL A 783 12.10 24.19 6.48
N HIS A 784 13.02 23.89 7.39
CA HIS A 784 12.98 22.72 8.25
C HIS A 784 13.12 23.13 9.73
N PRO A 785 12.36 22.53 10.68
CA PRO A 785 12.44 22.89 12.11
C PRO A 785 13.82 22.81 12.77
N VAL A 786 14.79 22.12 12.16
CA VAL A 786 16.21 22.13 12.58
C VAL A 786 16.82 23.54 12.54
N GLU A 787 16.28 24.44 11.72
CA GLU A 787 16.68 25.85 11.66
C GLU A 787 16.22 26.66 12.88
N ILE A 788 15.24 26.15 13.64
CA ILE A 788 14.78 26.73 14.91
C ILE A 788 15.61 26.18 16.07
N ASP A 789 15.78 24.85 16.10
CA ASP A 789 16.56 24.16 17.11
C ASP A 789 17.59 23.23 16.42
N PRO A 790 18.87 23.62 16.33
CA PRO A 790 19.94 22.75 15.83
C PRO A 790 20.09 21.48 16.66
N GLY A 791 19.67 21.52 17.93
CA GLY A 791 19.65 20.41 18.87
C GLY A 791 18.40 19.55 18.78
N LEU A 792 17.48 19.77 17.83
CA LEU A 792 16.19 19.09 17.73
C LEU A 792 16.31 17.57 17.88
N TYR A 793 17.18 16.97 17.07
CA TYR A 793 17.42 15.52 17.09
C TYR A 793 18.42 15.09 18.15
N SER A 794 18.71 15.92 19.15
CA SER A 794 19.39 15.60 20.42
C SER A 794 18.40 15.31 21.54
N ALA A 795 17.10 15.46 21.28
CA ALA A 795 16.02 15.22 22.24
C ALA A 795 16.04 13.81 22.86
N PRO A 796 15.46 13.64 24.07
CA PRO A 796 15.25 12.33 24.69
C PRO A 796 14.42 11.41 23.79
N THR A 797 14.60 10.09 23.93
CA THR A 797 13.89 9.11 23.07
C THR A 797 12.37 9.21 23.16
N ALA A 798 11.82 9.59 24.31
CA ALA A 798 10.38 9.77 24.49
C ALA A 798 9.78 10.89 23.60
N ALA A 799 10.58 11.86 23.16
CA ALA A 799 10.12 12.87 22.21
C ALA A 799 9.83 12.27 20.82
N PHE A 800 10.51 11.17 20.46
CA PHE A 800 10.34 10.50 19.17
C PHE A 800 9.07 9.66 19.09
N ASP A 801 8.41 9.37 20.22
CA ASP A 801 7.14 8.63 20.26
C ASP A 801 6.06 9.36 19.44
N ALA A 802 6.16 10.68 19.29
CA ALA A 802 5.31 11.50 18.42
C ALA A 802 5.37 11.14 16.93
N LEU A 803 6.34 10.33 16.51
CA LEU A 803 6.50 9.83 15.14
C LEU A 803 5.79 8.49 14.88
N ALA A 804 5.12 7.92 15.89
CA ALA A 804 4.42 6.64 15.75
C ALA A 804 3.29 6.68 14.70
N ASP A 805 2.70 7.85 14.48
CA ASP A 805 1.57 8.07 13.58
C ASP A 805 1.98 8.43 12.14
N GLN A 806 3.26 8.29 11.78
CA GLN A 806 3.71 8.57 10.42
C GLN A 806 3.26 7.48 9.44
N ALA A 807 2.78 7.89 8.26
CA ALA A 807 2.26 6.99 7.24
C ALA A 807 3.36 6.16 6.53
N ASP A 808 4.57 6.70 6.39
CA ASP A 808 5.70 5.97 5.81
C ASP A 808 6.45 5.17 6.89
N ASP A 809 6.61 3.87 6.65
CA ASP A 809 7.26 2.95 7.59
C ASP A 809 8.69 3.39 7.95
N GLY A 810 9.42 4.01 7.03
CA GLY A 810 10.79 4.51 7.23
C GLY A 810 10.86 5.73 8.15
N LEU A 811 9.83 6.58 8.14
CA LEU A 811 9.70 7.70 9.07
C LEU A 811 9.27 7.23 10.46
N ARG A 812 8.35 6.26 10.51
CA ARG A 812 7.81 5.69 11.75
C ARG A 812 8.88 5.01 12.60
N VAL A 813 9.97 4.53 12.00
CA VAL A 813 11.09 3.93 12.76
C VAL A 813 11.71 4.91 13.76
N GLY A 814 11.58 6.22 13.54
CA GLY A 814 11.96 7.22 14.53
C GLY A 814 11.33 6.95 15.90
N ALA A 815 10.09 6.47 15.98
CA ALA A 815 9.43 6.13 17.23
C ALA A 815 10.03 4.89 17.94
N ARG A 816 10.83 4.07 17.24
CA ARG A 816 11.51 2.89 17.83
C ARG A 816 12.76 3.25 18.63
N MET A 817 13.11 4.52 18.74
CA MET A 817 14.28 5.00 19.48
C MET A 817 14.27 4.57 20.96
N GLY A 818 13.09 4.58 21.61
CA GLY A 818 12.94 4.12 22.99
C GLY A 818 13.07 2.60 23.16
N ALA A 819 12.59 1.84 22.16
CA ALA A 819 12.63 0.37 22.15
C ALA A 819 14.07 -0.17 22.20
N LEU A 820 15.02 0.51 21.54
CA LEU A 820 16.44 0.13 21.53
C LEU A 820 17.06 -0.01 22.95
N SER A 821 16.53 0.72 23.93
CA SER A 821 16.99 0.68 25.32
C SER A 821 16.21 -0.30 26.19
N ARG A 822 14.92 -0.53 25.88
CA ARG A 822 13.96 -1.21 26.78
C ARG A 822 13.66 -2.65 26.38
N GLU A 823 13.64 -2.94 25.08
CA GLU A 823 13.19 -4.22 24.55
C GLU A 823 14.34 -5.23 24.42
N ARG A 824 13.98 -6.52 24.37
CA ARG A 824 14.89 -7.59 24.00
C ARG A 824 15.14 -7.52 22.50
N LEU A 825 16.26 -6.90 22.12
CA LEU A 825 16.65 -6.64 20.72
C LEU A 825 16.67 -7.87 19.79
N ARG A 826 16.68 -9.08 20.36
CA ARG A 826 16.77 -10.36 19.64
C ARG A 826 15.42 -10.95 19.23
N GLU A 827 14.32 -10.41 19.75
CA GLU A 827 12.96 -10.88 19.48
C GLU A 827 12.37 -10.16 18.24
N GLY A 828 13.14 -10.12 17.14
CA GLY A 828 12.67 -9.63 15.84
C GLY A 828 12.76 -8.12 15.58
N LEU A 829 13.15 -7.31 16.57
CA LEU A 829 13.32 -5.87 16.36
C LEU A 829 14.50 -5.56 15.43
N LEU A 830 15.71 -6.08 15.73
CA LEU A 830 16.94 -5.80 14.96
C LEU A 830 17.23 -6.89 13.93
N HIS A 831 17.77 -6.48 12.78
CA HIS A 831 18.31 -7.41 11.79
C HIS A 831 19.55 -8.14 12.34
N GLY A 832 19.79 -9.38 11.90
CA GLY A 832 20.92 -10.20 12.37
C GLY A 832 22.29 -9.52 12.22
N GLN A 833 22.47 -8.70 11.18
CA GLN A 833 23.67 -7.86 11.01
C GLN A 833 23.96 -6.98 12.23
N ALA A 834 22.94 -6.30 12.75
CA ALA A 834 23.09 -5.41 13.89
C ALA A 834 23.44 -6.21 15.15
N LEU A 835 22.87 -7.42 15.31
CA LEU A 835 23.17 -8.31 16.44
C LEU A 835 24.64 -8.76 16.47
N ILE A 836 25.25 -9.03 15.31
CA ILE A 836 26.66 -9.48 15.21
C ILE A 836 27.64 -8.33 15.51
N ALA A 837 27.21 -7.07 15.36
CA ALA A 837 28.06 -5.90 15.62
C ALA A 837 28.33 -5.65 17.12
N PHE A 838 27.61 -6.31 18.03
CA PHE A 838 27.86 -6.26 19.46
C PHE A 838 29.12 -7.06 19.85
N ALA A 839 29.87 -6.54 20.82
CA ALA A 839 31.07 -7.20 21.33
C ALA A 839 30.75 -8.57 21.97
N ASN A 840 29.60 -8.70 22.63
CA ASN A 840 29.18 -9.92 23.33
C ASN A 840 28.21 -10.81 22.54
N ALA A 841 28.06 -10.61 21.22
CA ALA A 841 27.07 -11.31 20.40
C ALA A 841 27.10 -12.85 20.54
N ALA A 842 28.29 -13.46 20.50
CA ALA A 842 28.45 -14.92 20.62
C ALA A 842 28.08 -15.46 22.00
N GLN A 843 28.30 -14.68 23.06
CA GLN A 843 27.88 -15.05 24.42
C GLN A 843 26.36 -14.93 24.56
N ALA A 844 25.80 -13.86 23.98
CA ALA A 844 24.38 -13.64 23.95
C ALA A 844 23.67 -14.79 23.20
N GLU A 845 24.14 -15.18 22.02
CA GLU A 845 23.58 -16.30 21.24
C GLU A 845 23.47 -17.61 22.04
N ARG A 846 24.50 -17.94 22.84
CA ARG A 846 24.50 -19.14 23.69
C ARG A 846 23.58 -19.05 24.91
N ASN A 847 23.30 -17.84 25.38
CA ASN A 847 22.44 -17.61 26.55
C ASN A 847 21.45 -16.46 26.27
N PRO A 848 20.20 -16.78 25.89
CA PRO A 848 19.14 -15.81 25.60
C PRO A 848 18.90 -14.76 26.70
N ALA A 849 19.22 -15.06 27.97
CA ALA A 849 19.08 -14.13 29.08
C ALA A 849 20.15 -13.01 29.13
N THR A 850 21.23 -13.13 28.35
CA THR A 850 22.32 -12.14 28.34
C THR A 850 21.92 -10.88 27.57
N VAL A 851 22.05 -9.69 28.16
CA VAL A 851 21.77 -8.43 27.44
C VAL A 851 22.88 -8.12 26.44
N LEU A 852 22.53 -7.73 25.21
CA LEU A 852 23.51 -7.31 24.20
C LEU A 852 24.16 -5.97 24.58
N ALA A 853 25.49 -5.90 24.50
CA ALA A 853 26.31 -4.75 24.88
C ALA A 853 27.57 -4.63 23.99
N GLY A 854 28.20 -3.46 23.94
CA GLY A 854 29.37 -3.21 23.11
C GLY A 854 29.05 -2.99 21.63
N PHE A 855 27.96 -2.30 21.28
CA PHE A 855 27.62 -2.04 19.88
C PHE A 855 28.63 -1.08 19.23
N ARG A 856 29.26 -1.51 18.13
CA ARG A 856 30.25 -0.71 17.39
C ARG A 856 29.78 -0.37 15.98
N PRO A 857 29.40 0.89 15.69
CA PRO A 857 28.97 1.34 14.36
C PRO A 857 29.97 1.01 13.25
N GLU A 858 31.27 1.10 13.51
CA GLU A 858 32.32 0.81 12.53
C GLU A 858 32.31 -0.68 12.13
N ARG A 859 32.08 -1.56 13.11
CA ARG A 859 31.93 -3.01 12.85
C ARG A 859 30.63 -3.26 12.08
N PHE A 860 29.54 -2.59 12.46
CA PHE A 860 28.26 -2.68 11.77
C PHE A 860 28.35 -2.26 10.29
N PHE A 861 29.01 -1.14 10.00
CA PHE A 861 29.22 -0.65 8.63
C PHE A 861 30.12 -1.58 7.81
N LYS A 862 31.20 -2.13 8.40
CA LYS A 862 32.08 -3.11 7.73
C LYS A 862 31.35 -4.41 7.35
N LEU A 863 30.33 -4.83 8.12
CA LEU A 863 29.58 -6.07 7.85
C LEU A 863 28.60 -5.95 6.68
N PHE A 864 28.21 -4.73 6.29
CA PHE A 864 27.12 -4.51 5.33
C PHE A 864 27.33 -5.21 3.98
N PRO A 865 28.48 -5.06 3.28
CA PRO A 865 28.66 -5.65 1.95
C PRO A 865 28.60 -7.18 1.94
N HIS A 866 28.73 -7.83 3.09
CA HIS A 866 28.70 -9.29 3.22
C HIS A 866 27.28 -9.85 3.42
N LEU A 867 26.32 -9.02 3.83
CA LEU A 867 24.97 -9.43 4.20
C LEU A 867 23.90 -8.84 3.27
N ASP A 868 24.28 -7.89 2.42
CA ASP A 868 23.44 -7.30 1.39
C ASP A 868 23.39 -8.21 0.15
N THR A 869 22.49 -9.20 0.18
CA THR A 869 22.39 -10.26 -0.84
C THR A 869 21.30 -10.05 -1.88
N ASP A 870 20.32 -9.18 -1.62
CA ASP A 870 19.17 -8.93 -2.50
C ASP A 870 18.98 -7.42 -2.74
N PRO A 871 19.24 -6.93 -3.97
CA PRO A 871 19.07 -5.52 -4.32
C PRO A 871 17.61 -5.04 -4.33
N GLY A 872 16.63 -5.94 -4.43
CA GLY A 872 15.20 -5.63 -4.43
C GLY A 872 14.57 -5.55 -3.04
N ALA A 873 15.25 -6.08 -2.00
CA ALA A 873 14.71 -6.23 -0.65
C ALA A 873 14.22 -4.92 -0.01
N GLY A 874 14.77 -3.76 -0.41
CA GLY A 874 14.36 -2.46 0.11
C GLY A 874 12.91 -2.09 -0.20
N TRP A 875 12.34 -2.60 -1.30
CA TRP A 875 10.93 -2.35 -1.62
C TRP A 875 9.98 -3.13 -0.70
N PHE A 876 10.41 -4.24 -0.11
CA PHE A 876 9.55 -5.15 0.67
C PHE A 876 9.72 -4.96 2.18
N TRP A 877 10.45 -3.94 2.59
CA TRP A 877 10.67 -3.67 3.99
C TRP A 877 9.47 -2.91 4.58
N HIS A 878 8.89 -3.46 5.66
CA HIS A 878 7.65 -2.99 6.27
C HIS A 878 7.80 -2.62 7.76
N GLY A 879 8.84 -1.86 8.10
CA GLY A 879 9.04 -1.36 9.47
C GLY A 879 9.94 -2.21 10.39
N THR A 880 10.02 -3.53 10.18
CA THR A 880 10.91 -4.44 10.90
C THR A 880 11.37 -5.61 10.00
N PRO A 881 12.52 -6.26 10.28
CA PRO A 881 13.53 -5.86 11.27
C PRO A 881 14.25 -4.57 10.85
N ILE A 882 14.68 -3.76 11.83
CA ILE A 882 15.37 -2.48 11.58
C ILE A 882 16.90 -2.69 11.53
N LEU A 883 17.61 -1.73 10.97
CA LEU A 883 19.08 -1.73 10.81
C LEU A 883 19.63 -2.93 10.00
N GLY A 884 18.89 -3.37 8.97
CA GLY A 884 19.34 -4.35 7.99
C GLY A 884 19.50 -3.77 6.58
N PRO A 885 20.01 -4.56 5.62
CA PRO A 885 20.16 -4.14 4.22
C PRO A 885 18.87 -3.67 3.56
N ALA A 886 17.76 -4.39 3.80
CA ALA A 886 16.44 -4.00 3.31
C ALA A 886 16.02 -2.61 3.82
N HIS A 887 16.19 -2.34 5.12
CA HIS A 887 15.86 -1.04 5.70
C HIS A 887 16.71 0.10 5.09
N LEU A 888 18.03 -0.10 4.94
CA LEU A 888 18.90 0.91 4.34
C LEU A 888 18.54 1.18 2.86
N ARG A 889 18.27 0.11 2.10
CA ARG A 889 17.84 0.22 0.70
C ARG A 889 16.51 0.96 0.59
N ALA A 890 15.54 0.64 1.44
CA ALA A 890 14.26 1.35 1.49
C ALA A 890 14.47 2.86 1.68
N ALA A 891 15.30 3.25 2.65
CA ALA A 891 15.62 4.64 2.93
C ALA A 891 16.40 5.33 1.79
N GLN A 892 17.35 4.66 1.17
CA GLN A 892 18.09 5.19 0.01
C GLN A 892 17.17 5.39 -1.19
N LEU A 893 16.29 4.44 -1.49
CA LEU A 893 15.36 4.53 -2.62
C LEU A 893 14.46 5.76 -2.48
N ARG A 894 13.90 6.00 -1.28
CA ARG A 894 13.11 7.21 -1.00
C ARG A 894 13.90 8.50 -1.23
N MET A 895 15.16 8.53 -0.80
CA MET A 895 16.05 9.67 -1.06
C MET A 895 16.25 9.90 -2.57
N LEU A 896 16.59 8.85 -3.32
CA LEU A 896 16.83 8.94 -4.76
C LEU A 896 15.58 9.42 -5.51
N GLU A 897 14.41 8.89 -5.16
CA GLU A 897 13.12 9.32 -5.72
C GLU A 897 12.87 10.82 -5.50
N ARG A 898 13.14 11.34 -4.30
CA ARG A 898 12.96 12.77 -4.01
C ARG A 898 14.00 13.63 -4.71
N PHE A 899 15.24 13.16 -4.85
CA PHE A 899 16.28 13.86 -5.60
C PHE A 899 15.90 13.97 -7.09
N GLU A 900 15.41 12.88 -7.68
CA GLU A 900 14.95 12.85 -9.06
C GLU A 900 13.73 13.74 -9.27
N ALA A 901 12.71 13.63 -8.42
CA ALA A 901 11.50 14.45 -8.50
C ALA A 901 11.80 15.94 -8.36
N ALA A 902 12.65 16.30 -7.39
CA ALA A 902 13.06 17.67 -7.13
C ALA A 902 14.11 18.22 -8.11
N ASN A 903 14.60 17.39 -9.03
CA ASN A 903 15.70 17.67 -9.96
C ASN A 903 16.96 18.21 -9.24
N VAL A 904 17.33 17.59 -8.13
CA VAL A 904 18.50 17.98 -7.31
C VAL A 904 19.60 16.97 -7.56
N LEU A 905 20.82 17.45 -7.84
CA LEU A 905 22.00 16.62 -8.09
C LEU A 905 21.92 15.75 -9.37
N LEU A 906 21.08 16.16 -10.33
CA LEU A 906 21.00 15.61 -11.70
C LEU A 906 21.68 16.56 -12.71
N ASP A 907 21.92 16.07 -13.93
CA ASP A 907 22.74 16.71 -14.98
C ASP A 907 22.52 18.24 -15.11
N PRO A 908 23.57 19.08 -14.97
CA PRO A 908 23.46 20.55 -14.85
C PRO A 908 22.92 21.30 -16.08
N GLN A 909 22.56 20.62 -17.18
CA GLN A 909 22.10 21.29 -18.40
C GLN A 909 20.62 21.69 -18.41
N ASN A 910 19.80 21.26 -17.45
CA ASN A 910 18.37 21.58 -17.43
C ASN A 910 17.96 22.55 -16.29
N GLU A 911 17.70 23.79 -16.73
CA GLU A 911 16.84 24.84 -16.16
C GLU A 911 17.24 25.53 -14.84
N GLY A 912 17.39 26.85 -14.92
CA GLY A 912 17.56 27.75 -13.78
C GLY A 912 16.28 27.88 -12.96
N GLY A 913 16.21 27.15 -11.84
CA GLY A 913 15.12 27.22 -10.86
C GLY A 913 15.63 27.33 -9.41
N GLY A 914 14.73 27.53 -8.44
CA GLY A 914 15.10 27.73 -7.02
C GLY A 914 15.83 26.55 -6.35
N ASN A 915 15.60 25.32 -6.81
CA ASN A 915 16.26 24.12 -6.27
C ASN A 915 17.71 23.95 -6.76
N SER A 916 18.10 24.51 -7.91
CA SER A 916 19.45 24.31 -8.45
C SER A 916 20.51 24.92 -7.52
N ARG A 917 20.29 26.16 -7.06
CA ARG A 917 21.18 26.82 -6.07
C ARG A 917 21.26 26.07 -4.75
N ARG A 918 20.12 25.55 -4.26
CA ARG A 918 20.09 24.72 -3.04
C ARG A 918 20.86 23.40 -3.26
N GLY A 919 20.76 22.82 -4.45
CA GLY A 919 21.51 21.63 -4.86
C GLY A 919 23.03 21.85 -4.94
N GLU A 920 23.49 22.99 -5.47
CA GLU A 920 24.91 23.36 -5.50
C GLU A 920 25.49 23.54 -4.08
N ALA A 921 24.77 24.26 -3.22
CA ALA A 921 25.15 24.42 -1.82
C ALA A 921 25.21 23.06 -1.10
N LEU A 922 24.17 22.24 -1.25
CA LEU A 922 24.13 20.90 -0.69
C LEU A 922 25.30 20.03 -1.18
N SER A 923 25.62 20.06 -2.47
CA SER A 923 26.77 19.32 -3.04
C SER A 923 28.09 19.72 -2.38
N THR A 924 28.29 21.03 -2.22
CA THR A 924 29.49 21.61 -1.62
C THR A 924 29.64 21.16 -0.16
N LEU A 925 28.56 21.26 0.61
CA LEU A 925 28.52 20.83 2.01
C LEU A 925 28.78 19.33 2.13
N ALA A 926 28.09 18.50 1.34
CA ALA A 926 28.20 17.05 1.43
C ALA A 926 29.60 16.54 1.06
N ALA A 927 30.21 17.09 0.01
CA ALA A 927 31.58 16.78 -0.38
C ALA A 927 32.58 17.15 0.72
N HIS A 928 32.39 18.30 1.38
CA HIS A 928 33.25 18.76 2.47
C HIS A 928 33.17 17.84 3.69
N VAL A 929 31.96 17.43 4.11
CA VAL A 929 31.77 16.50 5.23
C VAL A 929 32.40 15.15 4.92
N LEU A 930 32.22 14.62 3.70
CA LEU A 930 32.83 13.35 3.30
C LEU A 930 34.37 13.38 3.36
N ALA A 931 34.98 14.51 2.98
CA ALA A 931 36.43 14.70 3.03
C ALA A 931 36.98 14.66 4.46
N GLN A 932 36.21 15.14 5.44
CA GLN A 932 36.58 15.14 6.86
C GLN A 932 36.20 13.84 7.59
N CYS A 933 35.28 13.05 7.03
CA CYS A 933 34.82 11.79 7.63
C CYS A 933 35.88 10.68 7.49
N SER A 934 36.29 10.10 8.62
CA SER A 934 37.26 9.01 8.65
C SER A 934 36.71 7.75 7.97
N PRO A 935 37.51 6.95 7.24
CA PRO A 935 37.03 5.81 6.46
C PRO A 935 36.17 4.81 7.25
N GLU A 936 36.49 4.57 8.51
CA GLU A 936 35.77 3.61 9.37
C GLU A 936 34.38 4.07 9.79
N ARG A 937 34.11 5.38 9.75
CA ARG A 937 32.82 5.98 10.08
C ARG A 937 31.95 6.25 8.85
N ARG A 938 32.49 6.04 7.65
CA ARG A 938 31.73 6.21 6.40
C ARG A 938 30.64 5.14 6.36
N PRO A 939 29.36 5.54 6.29
CA PRO A 939 28.28 4.58 6.24
C PRO A 939 28.33 3.78 4.93
N PRO A 940 27.83 2.54 4.94
CA PRO A 940 27.68 1.79 3.71
C PRO A 940 26.64 2.48 2.81
N MET A 941 26.85 2.41 1.51
CA MET A 941 25.83 2.80 0.53
C MET A 941 25.61 1.66 -0.47
N PRO A 942 24.36 1.18 -0.62
CA PRO A 942 24.03 0.23 -1.65
C PRO A 942 24.31 0.81 -3.04
N LYS A 943 24.71 -0.07 -3.96
CA LYS A 943 24.86 0.27 -5.38
C LYS A 943 23.49 0.60 -5.96
N ARG A 944 23.43 1.54 -6.92
CA ARG A 944 22.19 1.85 -7.64
C ARG A 944 21.81 0.71 -8.58
N ARG A 945 22.81 0.06 -9.19
CA ARG A 945 22.64 -1.11 -10.06
C ARG A 945 23.57 -2.25 -9.65
N PRO A 946 23.19 -3.52 -9.89
CA PRO A 946 24.07 -4.66 -9.63
C PRO A 946 25.40 -4.58 -10.40
N GLU A 947 25.38 -4.02 -11.61
CA GLU A 947 26.57 -3.89 -12.46
C GLU A 947 27.55 -2.80 -12.00
N ASP A 948 27.14 -1.88 -11.12
CA ASP A 948 28.01 -0.81 -10.66
C ASP A 948 29.18 -1.39 -9.87
N ASP A 949 30.42 -0.95 -10.10
CA ASP A 949 31.56 -1.37 -9.27
C ASP A 949 31.44 -0.86 -7.83
N ARG A 950 30.91 0.36 -7.66
CA ARG A 950 30.80 1.08 -6.39
C ARG A 950 29.57 2.00 -6.38
N PRO A 951 29.02 2.34 -5.20
CA PRO A 951 27.97 3.34 -5.10
C PRO A 951 28.45 4.70 -5.65
N PRO A 952 27.55 5.52 -6.22
CA PRO A 952 27.88 6.86 -6.66
C PRO A 952 28.47 7.72 -5.54
N ALA A 953 29.46 8.56 -5.88
CA ALA A 953 30.17 9.39 -4.90
C ALA A 953 29.24 10.36 -4.17
N VAL A 954 28.22 10.88 -4.87
CA VAL A 954 27.22 11.79 -4.30
C VAL A 954 26.34 11.12 -3.25
N ASP A 955 25.94 9.86 -3.48
CA ASP A 955 25.13 9.08 -2.54
C ASP A 955 25.90 8.86 -1.24
N LEU A 956 27.19 8.53 -1.36
CA LEU A 956 28.09 8.36 -0.21
C LEU A 956 28.31 9.68 0.54
N ALA A 957 28.46 10.81 -0.16
CA ALA A 957 28.65 12.12 0.47
C ALA A 957 27.42 12.55 1.28
N VAL A 958 26.23 12.35 0.72
CA VAL A 958 24.97 12.60 1.40
C VAL A 958 24.80 11.71 2.63
N ALA A 959 25.03 10.40 2.49
CA ALA A 959 24.92 9.46 3.59
C ALA A 959 25.91 9.77 4.73
N ALA A 960 27.16 10.11 4.40
CA ALA A 960 28.15 10.52 5.38
C ALA A 960 27.71 11.79 6.13
N THR A 961 27.13 12.75 5.42
CA THR A 961 26.60 14.00 6.01
C THR A 961 25.48 13.73 7.00
N LEU A 962 24.49 12.93 6.60
CA LEU A 962 23.37 12.53 7.47
C LEU A 962 23.84 11.73 8.67
N SER A 963 24.78 10.80 8.48
CA SER A 963 25.32 9.96 9.55
C SER A 963 26.13 10.77 10.57
N GLU A 964 27.01 11.68 10.13
CA GLU A 964 27.77 12.54 11.05
C GLU A 964 26.88 13.54 11.78
N PHE A 965 25.87 14.10 11.11
CA PHE A 965 24.89 14.94 11.79
C PHE A 965 24.09 14.13 12.83
N ALA A 966 23.60 12.94 12.48
CA ALA A 966 22.92 12.04 13.41
C ALA A 966 23.79 11.67 14.61
N ARG A 967 25.08 11.38 14.39
CA ARG A 967 26.07 11.14 15.45
C ARG A 967 26.16 12.34 16.38
N ALA A 968 26.39 13.53 15.83
CA ALA A 968 26.49 14.78 16.57
C ALA A 968 25.22 15.02 17.39
N SER A 969 24.04 14.76 16.83
CA SER A 969 22.78 14.89 17.56
C SER A 969 22.67 13.89 18.72
N ARG A 970 23.05 12.62 18.55
CA ARG A 970 22.92 11.63 19.64
C ARG A 970 23.89 11.84 20.79
N ILE A 971 25.07 12.41 20.52
CA ILE A 971 26.04 12.81 21.56
C ILE A 971 25.79 14.22 22.12
N GLY A 972 24.78 14.96 21.62
CA GLY A 972 24.42 16.29 22.10
C GLY A 972 25.35 17.42 21.63
N SER A 973 26.07 17.22 20.52
CA SER A 973 27.03 18.19 19.95
C SER A 973 26.58 18.77 18.60
N ALA A 974 25.29 18.70 18.26
CA ALA A 974 24.78 19.13 16.94
C ALA A 974 25.06 20.62 16.65
N GLY A 975 24.87 21.51 17.62
CA GLY A 975 25.20 22.93 17.46
C GLY A 975 26.69 23.17 17.14
N GLN A 976 27.59 22.50 17.86
CA GLN A 976 29.04 22.59 17.60
C GLN A 976 29.41 22.06 16.21
N PHE A 977 28.75 20.99 15.75
CA PHE A 977 28.96 20.46 14.41
C PHE A 977 28.61 21.50 13.33
N ILE A 978 27.47 22.20 13.49
CA ILE A 978 27.06 23.27 12.57
C ILE A 978 28.05 24.44 12.57
N GLU A 979 28.45 24.93 13.74
CA GLU A 979 29.41 26.04 13.86
C GLU A 979 30.77 25.69 13.25
N THR A 980 31.22 24.44 13.43
CA THR A 980 32.48 23.96 12.85
C THR A 980 32.41 23.93 11.32
N LEU A 981 31.30 23.45 10.76
CA LEU A 981 31.08 23.45 9.30
C LEU A 981 30.96 24.87 8.74
N ALA A 982 30.28 25.76 9.44
CA ALA A 982 30.14 27.16 9.03
C ALA A 982 31.52 27.83 8.95
N ALA A 983 32.36 27.64 9.97
CA ALA A 983 33.73 28.15 9.99
C ALA A 983 34.60 27.53 8.88
N SER A 984 34.52 26.22 8.64
CA SER A 984 35.36 25.53 7.66
C SER A 984 34.96 25.80 6.21
N LEU A 985 33.68 26.06 5.95
CA LEU A 985 33.14 26.42 4.64
C LEU A 985 33.15 27.93 4.36
N ASN A 986 33.46 28.76 5.36
CA ASN A 986 33.29 30.21 5.34
C ASN A 986 31.83 30.62 5.01
N TRP A 987 30.87 29.92 5.63
CA TRP A 987 29.44 30.16 5.50
C TRP A 987 28.88 30.72 6.81
N ARG A 988 27.67 31.29 6.78
CA ARG A 988 26.96 31.60 8.02
C ARG A 988 26.30 30.33 8.55
N ALA A 989 26.26 30.15 9.88
CA ALA A 989 25.59 29.00 10.50
C ALA A 989 24.12 28.80 10.01
N PRO A 990 23.31 29.84 9.79
CA PRO A 990 21.98 29.69 9.18
C PRO A 990 21.98 29.09 7.77
N ASP A 991 23.01 29.36 6.94
CA ASP A 991 23.10 28.83 5.58
C ASP A 991 23.46 27.33 5.60
N VAL A 992 24.29 26.91 6.56
CA VAL A 992 24.57 25.49 6.85
C VAL A 992 23.31 24.78 7.34
N LEU A 993 22.58 25.38 8.29
CA LEU A 993 21.31 24.83 8.80
C LEU A 993 20.26 24.69 7.72
N ALA A 994 20.10 25.69 6.83
CA ALA A 994 19.19 25.61 5.71
C ALA A 994 19.56 24.47 4.75
N SER A 995 20.86 24.23 4.51
CA SER A 995 21.33 23.13 3.67
C SER A 995 21.11 21.76 4.32
N ILE A 996 21.33 21.63 5.63
CA ILE A 996 21.00 20.41 6.39
C ILE A 996 19.48 20.20 6.44
N GLY A 997 18.70 21.25 6.65
CA GLY A 997 17.24 21.22 6.64
C GLY A 997 16.68 20.77 5.29
N PHE A 998 17.24 21.29 4.19
CA PHE A 998 16.91 20.85 2.84
C PHE A 998 17.22 19.36 2.62
N LEU A 999 18.39 18.90 3.09
CA LEU A 999 18.75 17.48 3.04
C LEU A 999 17.80 16.60 3.86
N LEU A 1000 17.39 17.05 5.04
CA LEU A 1000 16.44 16.35 5.90
C LEU A 1000 15.02 16.28 5.31
N ARG A 1001 14.62 17.25 4.48
CA ARG A 1001 13.37 17.17 3.69
C ARG A 1001 13.46 16.13 2.57
N LEU A 1002 14.64 15.97 1.98
CA LEU A 1002 14.85 15.04 0.85
C LEU A 1002 15.14 13.60 1.30
N ALA A 1003 15.78 13.41 2.45
CA ALA A 1003 16.24 12.10 2.94
C ALA A 1003 15.91 11.81 4.42
N PRO A 1004 14.68 12.08 4.91
CA PRO A 1004 14.34 11.90 6.32
C PRO A 1004 14.47 10.44 6.80
N GLU A 1005 14.08 9.45 5.99
CA GLU A 1005 14.17 8.01 6.35
C GLU A 1005 15.63 7.59 6.53
N LEU A 1006 16.51 8.06 5.63
CA LEU A 1006 17.94 7.75 5.68
C LEU A 1006 18.59 8.42 6.90
N PHE A 1007 18.15 9.62 7.27
CA PHE A 1007 18.57 10.24 8.51
C PHE A 1007 18.14 9.44 9.75
N PHE A 1008 16.87 9.00 9.83
CA PHE A 1008 16.38 8.19 10.94
C PHE A 1008 17.08 6.83 11.03
N TYR A 1009 17.41 6.21 9.89
CA TYR A 1009 18.26 5.00 9.85
C TYR A 1009 19.57 5.23 10.61
N PHE A 1010 20.31 6.29 10.28
CA PHE A 1010 21.58 6.58 10.97
C PHE A 1010 21.37 7.03 12.42
N LEU A 1011 20.28 7.73 12.72
CA LEU A 1011 19.95 8.13 14.07
C LEU A 1011 19.75 6.93 15.00
N LEU A 1012 19.15 5.85 14.51
CA LEU A 1012 19.00 4.57 15.22
C LEU A 1012 20.34 3.87 15.46
N VAL A 1013 21.23 3.86 14.46
CA VAL A 1013 22.59 3.30 14.60
C VAL A 1013 23.33 3.99 15.75
N TRP A 1014 23.33 5.33 15.75
CA TRP A 1014 24.03 6.11 16.77
C TRP A 1014 23.31 6.10 18.12
N GLN A 1015 21.99 5.94 18.15
CA GLN A 1015 21.24 5.70 19.37
C GLN A 1015 21.62 4.37 20.01
N LEU A 1016 21.76 3.30 19.20
CA LEU A 1016 22.16 2.00 19.69
C LEU A 1016 23.56 2.03 20.30
N ALA A 1017 24.51 2.70 19.62
CA ALA A 1017 25.86 2.93 20.14
C ALA A 1017 25.88 3.71 21.46
N LYS A 1018 24.94 4.65 21.65
CA LYS A 1018 24.79 5.41 22.88
C LYS A 1018 24.26 4.59 24.05
N VAL A 1019 23.25 3.75 23.83
CA VAL A 1019 22.52 3.07 24.92
C VAL A 1019 23.00 1.64 25.19
N ARG A 1020 23.76 1.05 24.26
CA ARG A 1020 24.43 -0.25 24.41
C ARG A 1020 25.94 -0.13 24.10
N PRO A 1021 26.67 0.75 24.81
CA PRO A 1021 28.09 1.00 24.54
C PRO A 1021 28.99 -0.21 24.76
#